data_AF-A0A352FR88-F1
#
_entry.id   AF-A0A352FR88-F1
#
_cell.length_a   1.000
_cell.length_b   1.000
_cell.length_c   1.000
_cell.angle_alpha   90.00
_cell.angle_beta   90.00
_cell.angle_gamma   90.00
#
_symmetry.space_group_name_H-M   'P 1'
#
loop_
_entity.id
_entity.type
_entity.pdbx_description
1 polymer ?
#
loop_
_entity_poly.entity_id
_entity_poly.type
_entity_poly.pdbx_seq_one_letter_code
_entity_poly.pdbx_strand_id
1 'polypeptide(L)'
;AAAWLKNNHAGRANFLVTGLHGGSDEVDVMTGIFAGPTFEARREFAPVGIDGPRIASILNAPRELLLVLERTMSERMNARVVDTLDDATALSLATGDMFVTTDGDWVSGGQFVNAGNGRALEEGAGLLTFKRELRELESRINNLSAELAVAEVAVADARSRLTGLEESVVLLNASIAREEREVMAREMTAETLQHDIERAHRHMRVVSDDAERLEQERRELEESRARTMAEAETAESLRRAAHERIEQTTNVLANIRRDAETETGLLNHQREQAAAAAERRRSTSADLRRLEIEREDVEPRLSRHRLELTEAGSRINELTDSIAEIDRLAATVDQDKAREDELIVATTSSLERARADADALANELAELNRSAASSRDARAAIEVQRAEAMARINFVHENCTNELNQSLEDLAREVTLEPEFDLETERARLEDLRDRLENFGAVNMMALEELSEADERLIFLTTQREDITKGIAATEEALREIKRRSRERFRDAFEKINQNFTALFLELFGGGRGEMSLIDGDDELESGIDIIAQPPGKRLQNILLLSGGEKAMAALALVLGIFHYRPSPFCLLDEVDAPLDEANIGRFTNKVVAMSANTQFIVITHNKRTMETARALYGVTMEEVGVSKLVSVKFE
;
A
#
# COMPACT_ATOMS: atom_id res chain seq x y z
N ALA A 1 -0.67 -79.68 32.31
CA ALA A 1 0.59 -78.90 32.45
C ALA A 1 0.37 -77.42 32.75
N ALA A 2 -0.46 -76.69 31.99
CA ALA A 2 -0.76 -75.27 32.25
C ALA A 2 -1.41 -75.00 33.63
N ALA A 3 -2.27 -75.90 34.12
CA ALA A 3 -2.87 -75.81 35.45
C ALA A 3 -1.86 -76.00 36.62
N TRP A 4 -0.74 -76.68 36.38
CA TRP A 4 0.28 -76.95 37.40
C TRP A 4 1.23 -75.75 37.59
N LEU A 5 1.54 -75.03 36.50
CA LEU A 5 2.40 -73.83 36.53
C LEU A 5 1.71 -72.61 37.15
N LYS A 6 0.37 -72.53 37.06
CA LYS A 6 -0.43 -71.45 37.65
C LYS A 6 -0.49 -71.53 39.19
N ASN A 7 -0.34 -72.72 39.76
CA ASN A 7 -0.42 -72.97 41.20
C ASN A 7 0.90 -72.78 41.96
N ASN A 8 2.05 -72.62 41.27
CA ASN A 8 3.39 -72.62 41.90
C ASN A 8 4.23 -71.34 41.68
N HIS A 9 3.64 -70.23 41.19
CA HIS A 9 4.26 -68.89 41.09
C HIS A 9 5.69 -68.82 40.51
N ALA A 10 6.01 -69.65 39.51
CA ALA A 10 7.25 -69.51 38.74
C ALA A 10 6.97 -68.68 37.47
N GLY A 11 7.53 -67.47 37.42
CA GLY A 11 7.37 -66.54 36.31
C GLY A 11 8.25 -66.85 35.09
N ARG A 12 7.65 -66.61 33.92
CA ARG A 12 8.18 -66.24 32.58
C ARG A 12 9.27 -67.11 31.93
N ALA A 13 8.86 -67.84 30.90
CA ALA A 13 9.68 -68.06 29.70
C ALA A 13 8.79 -68.07 28.44
N ASN A 14 9.10 -67.19 27.50
CA ASN A 14 8.66 -67.25 26.10
C ASN A 14 9.43 -68.38 25.41
N PHE A 15 8.79 -69.15 24.52
CA PHE A 15 9.35 -69.45 23.19
C PHE A 15 8.25 -69.90 22.22
N LEU A 16 8.38 -69.38 20.99
CA LEU A 16 7.59 -69.66 19.80
C LEU A 16 8.10 -70.95 19.12
N VAL A 17 7.16 -71.86 18.86
CA VAL A 17 6.89 -72.65 17.63
C VAL A 17 8.07 -73.28 16.87
N THR A 18 8.01 -74.60 16.66
CA THR A 18 7.86 -75.23 15.32
C THR A 18 7.73 -76.75 15.43
N GLY A 19 6.77 -77.33 14.68
CA GLY A 19 6.87 -78.73 14.23
C GLY A 19 5.72 -79.67 14.58
N LEU A 20 4.57 -79.50 13.91
CA LEU A 20 3.89 -80.54 13.12
C LEU A 20 3.71 -81.94 13.73
N HIS A 21 2.52 -82.22 14.28
CA HIS A 21 1.50 -83.19 13.78
C HIS A 21 0.59 -83.65 14.92
N GLY A 22 -0.71 -83.72 14.63
CA GLY A 22 -1.61 -84.65 15.30
C GLY A 22 -2.49 -84.06 16.39
N GLY A 23 -3.67 -83.59 15.96
CA GLY A 23 -4.98 -83.88 16.54
C GLY A 23 -5.17 -83.99 18.05
N SER A 24 -5.94 -83.05 18.57
CA SER A 24 -6.90 -83.19 19.68
C SER A 24 -7.70 -81.89 19.69
N ASP A 25 -8.99 -81.81 19.97
CA ASP A 25 -10.00 -82.75 20.40
C ASP A 25 -11.30 -81.92 20.49
N GLU A 26 -12.36 -82.55 21.00
CA GLU A 26 -13.56 -81.95 21.60
C GLU A 26 -14.71 -81.72 20.60
N VAL A 27 -15.97 -82.14 20.86
CA VAL A 27 -16.61 -82.50 22.13
C VAL A 27 -18.03 -83.07 21.90
N ASP A 28 -18.59 -83.68 22.95
CA ASP A 28 -20.04 -83.92 23.23
C ASP A 28 -20.84 -84.97 22.44
N VAL A 29 -21.85 -85.69 22.96
CA VAL A 29 -22.37 -86.09 24.29
C VAL A 29 -23.60 -86.99 24.02
N MET A 30 -24.00 -87.84 24.99
CA MET A 30 -25.31 -88.56 25.14
C MET A 30 -25.61 -89.75 24.21
N THR A 31 -26.31 -90.85 24.58
CA THR A 31 -26.82 -91.49 25.81
C THR A 31 -27.32 -92.91 25.40
N GLY A 32 -27.39 -93.89 26.33
CA GLY A 32 -28.49 -94.89 26.29
C GLY A 32 -28.20 -96.39 26.59
N ILE A 33 -28.48 -96.80 27.85
CA ILE A 33 -29.20 -98.01 28.36
C ILE A 33 -28.98 -99.45 27.76
N PHE A 34 -28.49 -100.42 28.57
CA PHE A 34 -29.21 -101.62 29.14
C PHE A 34 -28.28 -102.78 29.62
N ALA A 35 -28.52 -103.21 30.89
CA ALA A 35 -28.44 -104.52 31.60
C ALA A 35 -27.39 -105.65 31.33
N GLY A 36 -26.93 -106.30 32.45
CA GLY A 36 -25.99 -107.45 32.58
C GLY A 36 -26.54 -108.86 32.26
N PRO A 37 -26.00 -110.02 32.79
CA PRO A 37 -25.44 -110.26 34.14
C PRO A 37 -24.19 -111.22 34.28
N THR A 38 -23.83 -111.54 35.54
CA THR A 38 -22.68 -112.23 36.22
C THR A 38 -22.69 -113.78 36.32
N PHE A 39 -21.57 -114.47 36.71
CA PHE A 39 -21.47 -115.59 37.72
C PHE A 39 -20.02 -116.11 38.08
N GLU A 40 -19.85 -116.79 39.24
CA GLU A 40 -18.64 -117.09 40.08
C GLU A 40 -18.10 -118.58 40.18
N ALA A 41 -16.79 -118.73 40.56
CA ALA A 41 -16.03 -119.58 41.56
C ALA A 41 -15.96 -121.15 41.76
N ARG A 42 -14.71 -121.65 42.11
CA ARG A 42 -14.19 -122.58 43.22
C ARG A 42 -13.68 -124.06 43.02
N ARG A 43 -12.51 -124.46 43.63
CA ARG A 43 -12.27 -125.47 44.76
C ARG A 43 -10.80 -125.97 45.05
N GLU A 44 -10.52 -126.44 46.29
CA GLU A 44 -9.27 -126.98 46.96
C GLU A 44 -9.45 -128.43 47.55
N PHE A 45 -8.37 -129.19 47.92
CA PHE A 45 -8.37 -130.51 48.66
C PHE A 45 -7.11 -130.77 49.58
N ALA A 46 -7.20 -131.71 50.58
CA ALA A 46 -6.26 -132.02 51.72
C ALA A 46 -5.76 -133.52 51.80
N PRO A 47 -4.75 -133.94 52.64
CA PRO A 47 -4.04 -135.26 52.53
C PRO A 47 -4.34 -136.36 53.60
N VAL A 48 -4.04 -137.64 53.28
CA VAL A 48 -4.24 -138.90 54.08
C VAL A 48 -2.90 -139.66 54.32
N GLY A 49 -2.74 -140.38 55.45
CA GLY A 49 -1.48 -140.98 55.97
C GLY A 49 -1.13 -142.43 55.58
N ILE A 50 0.14 -142.84 55.76
CA ILE A 50 0.82 -144.02 55.17
C ILE A 50 1.24 -145.05 56.24
N ASP A 51 0.51 -146.16 56.46
CA ASP A 51 0.97 -147.23 57.39
C ASP A 51 0.46 -148.67 57.08
N GLY A 52 0.60 -149.12 55.82
CA GLY A 52 0.28 -150.50 55.40
C GLY A 52 1.46 -151.51 55.50
N PRO A 53 1.20 -152.82 55.68
CA PRO A 53 2.22 -153.88 55.77
C PRO A 53 2.97 -154.07 54.44
N ARG A 54 4.26 -154.47 54.52
CA ARG A 54 5.13 -154.72 53.35
C ARG A 54 4.96 -156.14 52.80
N ILE A 55 5.04 -156.32 51.48
CA ILE A 55 4.94 -157.63 50.82
C ILE A 55 5.93 -158.65 51.37
N ALA A 56 7.17 -158.26 51.68
CA ALA A 56 8.16 -159.15 52.31
C ALA A 56 7.69 -159.77 53.64
N SER A 57 6.81 -159.10 54.39
CA SER A 57 6.25 -159.59 55.65
C SER A 57 5.03 -160.51 55.47
N ILE A 58 4.43 -160.53 54.27
CA ILE A 58 3.24 -161.32 53.94
C ILE A 58 3.62 -162.63 53.23
N LEU A 59 4.77 -162.66 52.54
CA LEU A 59 5.26 -163.85 51.82
C LEU A 59 5.83 -164.90 52.79
N ASN A 60 5.06 -165.97 53.03
CA ASN A 60 5.46 -167.09 53.90
C ASN A 60 6.42 -168.07 53.18
N ALA A 61 7.65 -167.61 52.87
CA ALA A 61 8.68 -168.37 52.14
C ALA A 61 9.93 -168.67 52.99
N PRO A 62 10.74 -169.71 52.66
CA PRO A 62 11.97 -170.02 53.37
C PRO A 62 12.94 -168.84 53.38
N ARG A 63 13.63 -168.61 54.52
CA ARG A 63 14.44 -167.41 54.76
C ARG A 63 15.55 -167.20 53.73
N GLU A 64 16.13 -168.27 53.20
CA GLU A 64 17.13 -168.19 52.13
C GLU A 64 16.55 -167.60 50.83
N LEU A 65 15.29 -167.92 50.51
CA LEU A 65 14.62 -167.45 49.30
C LEU A 65 14.17 -165.99 49.44
N LEU A 66 13.69 -165.60 50.61
CA LEU A 66 13.35 -164.20 50.92
C LEU A 66 14.57 -163.28 50.79
N LEU A 67 15.74 -163.71 51.28
CA LEU A 67 16.98 -162.93 51.14
C LEU A 67 17.42 -162.77 49.67
N VAL A 68 17.21 -163.80 48.84
CA VAL A 68 17.48 -163.70 47.39
C VAL A 68 16.49 -162.76 46.72
N LEU A 69 15.19 -162.82 47.06
CA LEU A 69 14.15 -161.97 46.49
C LEU A 69 14.30 -160.50 46.94
N GLU A 70 14.62 -160.23 48.20
CA GLU A 70 14.92 -158.88 48.69
C GLU A 70 16.13 -158.27 47.99
N ARG A 71 17.11 -159.09 47.60
CA ARG A 71 18.32 -158.63 46.90
C ARG A 71 18.13 -158.49 45.39
N THR A 72 17.25 -159.28 44.78
CA THR A 72 17.04 -159.29 43.31
C THR A 72 15.85 -158.46 42.86
N MET A 73 14.84 -158.27 43.71
CA MET A 73 13.63 -157.48 43.45
C MET A 73 13.28 -156.60 44.66
N SER A 74 14.25 -155.78 45.09
CA SER A 74 14.16 -154.94 46.29
C SER A 74 12.95 -154.01 46.29
N GLU A 75 12.60 -153.41 45.15
CA GLU A 75 11.46 -152.49 45.02
C GLU A 75 10.11 -153.20 45.21
N ARG A 76 9.94 -154.39 44.64
CA ARG A 76 8.69 -155.17 44.73
C ARG A 76 8.51 -155.83 46.09
N MET A 77 9.60 -156.25 46.73
CA MET A 77 9.56 -156.84 48.07
C MET A 77 9.27 -155.80 49.16
N ASN A 78 9.66 -154.54 48.95
CA ASN A 78 9.33 -153.42 49.86
C ASN A 78 7.99 -152.75 49.58
N ALA A 79 7.25 -153.18 48.55
CA ALA A 79 5.95 -152.60 48.24
C ALA A 79 4.96 -152.80 49.38
N ARG A 80 4.12 -151.81 49.64
CA ARG A 80 3.11 -151.84 50.72
C ARG A 80 1.72 -152.11 50.15
N VAL A 81 0.89 -152.85 50.91
CA VAL A 81 -0.46 -153.20 50.47
C VAL A 81 -1.47 -152.13 50.92
N VAL A 82 -2.35 -151.69 50.01
CA VAL A 82 -3.41 -150.68 50.24
C VAL A 82 -4.74 -151.21 49.69
N ASP A 83 -5.89 -150.76 50.20
CA ASP A 83 -7.19 -151.32 49.82
C ASP A 83 -7.74 -150.79 48.48
N THR A 84 -7.41 -149.55 48.09
CA THR A 84 -7.99 -148.91 46.89
C THR A 84 -6.94 -148.33 45.93
N LEU A 85 -7.28 -148.26 44.64
CA LEU A 85 -6.39 -147.74 43.60
C LEU A 85 -6.14 -146.22 43.73
N ASP A 86 -7.16 -145.46 44.15
CA ASP A 86 -7.03 -144.01 44.37
C ASP A 86 -6.07 -143.73 45.53
N ASP A 87 -6.16 -144.52 46.62
CA ASP A 87 -5.21 -144.42 47.72
C ASP A 87 -3.80 -144.85 47.29
N ALA A 88 -3.67 -145.95 46.53
CA ALA A 88 -2.37 -146.39 46.01
C ALA A 88 -1.72 -145.33 45.10
N THR A 89 -2.50 -144.62 44.29
CA THR A 89 -2.02 -143.57 43.38
C THR A 89 -1.63 -142.31 44.15
N ALA A 90 -2.49 -141.83 45.05
CA ALA A 90 -2.19 -140.67 45.88
C ALA A 90 -0.97 -140.89 46.78
N LEU A 91 -0.87 -142.06 47.42
CA LEU A 91 0.26 -142.39 48.29
C LEU A 91 1.56 -142.60 47.50
N SER A 92 1.50 -143.25 46.33
CA SER A 92 2.68 -143.42 45.47
C SER A 92 3.22 -142.08 44.93
N LEU A 93 2.34 -141.13 44.58
CA LEU A 93 2.73 -139.76 44.22
C LEU A 93 3.33 -138.99 45.39
N ALA A 94 2.88 -139.23 46.62
CA ALA A 94 3.34 -138.54 47.80
C ALA A 94 4.69 -139.07 48.32
N THR A 95 4.92 -140.38 48.33
CA THR A 95 6.13 -140.99 48.92
C THR A 95 7.16 -141.46 47.89
N GLY A 96 6.74 -141.70 46.65
CA GLY A 96 7.55 -142.38 45.63
C GLY A 96 7.67 -143.90 45.82
N ASP A 97 7.12 -144.45 46.90
CA ASP A 97 7.13 -145.89 47.16
C ASP A 97 6.15 -146.64 46.25
N MET A 98 6.37 -147.95 46.11
CA MET A 98 5.49 -148.86 45.37
C MET A 98 4.36 -149.36 46.27
N PHE A 99 3.13 -149.25 45.78
CA PHE A 99 1.93 -149.72 46.46
C PHE A 99 1.20 -150.75 45.61
N VAL A 100 0.66 -151.78 46.25
CA VAL A 100 -0.10 -152.84 45.58
C VAL A 100 -1.49 -152.93 46.19
N THR A 101 -2.54 -152.93 45.37
CA THR A 101 -3.91 -153.09 45.83
C THR A 101 -4.22 -154.56 46.11
N THR A 102 -5.21 -154.83 46.95
CA THR A 102 -5.72 -156.20 47.19
C THR A 102 -6.24 -156.88 45.91
N ASP A 103 -6.62 -156.10 44.90
CA ASP A 103 -7.07 -156.57 43.58
C ASP A 103 -5.92 -156.86 42.58
N GLY A 104 -4.66 -156.64 42.97
CA GLY A 104 -3.48 -156.99 42.17
C GLY A 104 -2.92 -155.87 41.29
N ASP A 105 -3.46 -154.64 41.39
CA ASP A 105 -2.91 -153.48 40.71
C ASP A 105 -1.71 -152.91 41.48
N TRP A 106 -0.65 -152.50 40.79
CA TRP A 106 0.54 -151.93 41.41
C TRP A 106 0.84 -150.54 40.83
N VAL A 107 1.14 -149.60 41.72
CA VAL A 107 1.43 -148.19 41.39
C VAL A 107 2.79 -147.81 41.97
N SER A 108 3.66 -147.22 41.15
CA SER A 108 4.97 -146.72 41.55
C SER A 108 5.26 -145.38 40.85
N GLY A 109 5.64 -144.36 41.62
CA GLY A 109 6.00 -143.04 41.10
C GLY A 109 4.87 -142.31 40.35
N GLY A 110 3.61 -142.57 40.68
CA GLY A 110 2.44 -142.00 39.99
C GLY A 110 2.18 -142.57 38.59
N GLN A 111 2.92 -143.60 38.17
CA GLN A 111 2.67 -144.33 36.93
C GLN A 111 1.85 -145.60 37.22
N PHE A 112 0.67 -145.66 36.61
CA PHE A 112 -0.27 -146.77 36.71
C PHE A 112 0.08 -147.86 35.69
N VAL A 113 0.30 -149.10 36.17
CA VAL A 113 0.45 -150.27 35.31
C VAL A 113 -0.51 -151.35 35.80
N ASN A 114 -1.64 -151.48 35.11
CA ASN A 114 -2.60 -152.55 35.34
C ASN A 114 -1.95 -153.89 34.96
N ALA A 115 -1.80 -154.77 35.96
CA ALA A 115 -1.29 -156.13 35.77
C ALA A 115 -2.12 -157.14 36.57
N GLY A 116 -3.46 -157.10 36.40
CA GLY A 116 -4.27 -158.29 36.57
C GLY A 116 -5.62 -158.09 37.26
N ASN A 117 -6.70 -158.19 36.47
CA ASN A 117 -7.75 -159.16 36.78
C ASN A 117 -8.40 -159.65 35.47
N GLY A 118 -8.08 -160.90 35.10
CA GLY A 118 -8.53 -161.59 33.89
C GLY A 118 -9.98 -162.07 33.97
N ARG A 119 -10.95 -161.17 34.21
CA ARG A 119 -12.39 -161.45 34.17
C ARG A 119 -13.19 -160.24 33.65
N ALA A 120 -13.06 -159.93 32.36
CA ALA A 120 -14.04 -159.15 31.59
C ALA A 120 -13.90 -159.40 30.07
N LEU A 121 -13.51 -160.61 29.70
CA LEU A 121 -13.50 -161.09 28.32
C LEU A 121 -14.62 -162.12 28.18
N GLU A 122 -15.85 -161.62 28.10
CA GLU A 122 -16.98 -162.27 27.42
C GLU A 122 -18.14 -161.26 27.27
N GLU A 123 -18.69 -161.20 26.05
CA GLU A 123 -19.93 -160.52 25.58
C GLU A 123 -19.90 -159.04 25.09
N GLY A 124 -19.52 -158.85 23.81
CA GLY A 124 -20.48 -158.43 22.77
C GLY A 124 -21.03 -156.99 22.62
N ALA A 125 -20.65 -155.96 23.39
CA ALA A 125 -21.37 -154.66 23.36
C ALA A 125 -20.53 -153.35 23.24
N GLY A 126 -19.36 -153.33 22.58
CA GLY A 126 -18.42 -152.18 22.61
C GLY A 126 -18.18 -151.34 21.34
N LEU A 127 -18.76 -151.66 20.17
CA LEU A 127 -18.43 -151.00 18.88
C LEU A 127 -19.49 -149.99 18.38
N LEU A 128 -20.67 -149.95 19.01
CA LEU A 128 -21.79 -149.06 18.61
C LEU A 128 -21.80 -147.71 19.35
N THR A 129 -21.24 -147.65 20.56
CA THR A 129 -21.16 -146.42 21.37
C THR A 129 -20.13 -145.43 20.80
N PHE A 130 -18.94 -145.90 20.41
CA PHE A 130 -17.91 -145.06 19.77
C PHE A 130 -18.35 -144.47 18.42
N LYS A 131 -19.11 -145.21 17.62
CA LYS A 131 -19.60 -144.74 16.32
C LYS A 131 -20.70 -143.66 16.45
N ARG A 132 -21.36 -143.60 17.60
CA ARG A 132 -22.38 -142.59 17.92
C ARG A 132 -21.74 -141.28 18.41
N GLU A 133 -20.73 -141.36 19.28
CA GLU A 133 -19.99 -140.17 19.74
C GLU A 133 -19.23 -139.46 18.60
N LEU A 134 -18.62 -140.22 17.68
CA LEU A 134 -17.94 -139.63 16.51
C LEU A 134 -18.92 -138.83 15.63
N ARG A 135 -20.13 -139.35 15.41
CA ARG A 135 -21.19 -138.66 14.65
C ARG A 135 -21.72 -137.41 15.36
N GLU A 136 -21.83 -137.44 16.69
CA GLU A 136 -22.22 -136.26 17.47
C GLU A 136 -21.15 -135.16 17.39
N LEU A 137 -19.87 -135.50 17.48
CA LEU A 137 -18.77 -134.53 17.33
C LEU A 137 -18.66 -133.96 15.91
N GLU A 138 -18.80 -134.79 14.88
CA GLU A 138 -18.86 -134.34 13.48
C GLU A 138 -20.04 -133.39 13.24
N SER A 139 -21.22 -133.71 13.79
CA SER A 139 -22.38 -132.82 13.74
C SER A 139 -22.11 -131.50 14.44
N ARG A 140 -21.38 -131.52 15.55
CA ARG A 140 -21.07 -130.32 16.35
C ARG A 140 -20.02 -129.43 15.68
N ILE A 141 -19.01 -130.02 15.04
CA ILE A 141 -18.05 -129.29 14.20
C ILE A 141 -18.76 -128.64 13.02
N ASN A 142 -19.65 -129.37 12.34
CA ASN A 142 -20.42 -128.81 11.22
C ASN A 142 -21.28 -127.63 11.67
N ASN A 143 -21.98 -127.75 12.80
CA ASN A 143 -22.78 -126.65 13.35
C ASN A 143 -21.93 -125.44 13.74
N LEU A 144 -20.82 -125.64 14.47
CA LEU A 144 -19.89 -124.56 14.85
C LEU A 144 -19.23 -123.92 13.63
N SER A 145 -18.92 -124.69 12.58
CA SER A 145 -18.36 -124.16 11.34
C SER A 145 -19.38 -123.31 10.56
N ALA A 146 -20.66 -123.69 10.59
CA ALA A 146 -21.75 -122.90 10.03
C ALA A 146 -21.98 -121.62 10.83
N GLU A 147 -21.96 -121.69 12.17
CA GLU A 147 -22.04 -120.53 13.05
C GLU A 147 -20.85 -119.57 12.84
N LEU A 148 -19.64 -120.10 12.70
CA LEU A 148 -18.43 -119.31 12.41
C LEU A 148 -18.55 -118.61 11.05
N ALA A 149 -18.98 -119.31 10.00
CA ALA A 149 -19.17 -118.71 8.68
C ALA A 149 -20.22 -117.57 8.71
N VAL A 150 -21.31 -117.74 9.46
CA VAL A 150 -22.30 -116.67 9.65
C VAL A 150 -21.71 -115.47 10.41
N ALA A 151 -20.93 -115.73 11.47
CA ALA A 151 -20.26 -114.68 12.23
C ALA A 151 -19.19 -113.94 11.41
N GLU A 152 -18.42 -114.64 10.57
CA GLU A 152 -17.43 -114.05 9.67
C GLU A 152 -18.08 -113.12 8.63
N VAL A 153 -19.21 -113.54 8.05
CA VAL A 153 -20.00 -112.69 7.14
C VAL A 153 -20.55 -111.46 7.88
N ALA A 154 -21.05 -111.63 9.12
CA ALA A 154 -21.53 -110.50 9.92
C ALA A 154 -20.43 -109.51 10.29
N VAL A 155 -19.21 -109.98 10.60
CA VAL A 155 -18.05 -109.11 10.87
C VAL A 155 -17.59 -108.39 9.60
N ALA A 156 -17.61 -109.07 8.45
CA ALA A 156 -17.28 -108.45 7.17
C ALA A 156 -18.27 -107.33 6.81
N ASP A 157 -19.58 -107.58 6.97
CA ASP A 157 -20.63 -106.56 6.77
C ASP A 157 -20.47 -105.38 7.75
N ALA A 158 -20.26 -105.67 9.04
CA ALA A 158 -20.04 -104.63 10.05
C ALA A 158 -18.80 -103.76 9.74
N ARG A 159 -17.70 -104.36 9.26
CA ARG A 159 -16.50 -103.63 8.82
C ARG A 159 -16.76 -102.78 7.57
N SER A 160 -17.51 -103.30 6.59
CA SER A 160 -17.90 -102.52 5.41
C SER A 160 -18.81 -101.33 5.79
N ARG A 161 -19.69 -101.51 6.77
CA ARG A 161 -20.53 -100.42 7.29
C ARG A 161 -19.73 -99.40 8.09
N LEU A 162 -18.76 -99.83 8.88
CA LEU A 162 -17.87 -98.95 9.63
C LEU A 162 -17.04 -98.07 8.67
N THR A 163 -16.41 -98.67 7.67
CA THR A 163 -15.64 -97.92 6.66
C THR A 163 -16.51 -96.94 5.88
N GLY A 164 -17.73 -97.32 5.48
CA GLY A 164 -18.68 -96.40 4.87
C GLY A 164 -19.10 -95.25 5.79
N LEU A 165 -19.26 -95.50 7.09
CA LEU A 165 -19.53 -94.46 8.09
C LEU A 165 -18.34 -93.54 8.29
N GLU A 166 -17.12 -94.07 8.37
CA GLU A 166 -15.89 -93.28 8.48
C GLU A 166 -15.70 -92.35 7.28
N GLU A 167 -15.93 -92.84 6.06
CA GLU A 167 -15.93 -91.99 4.86
C GLU A 167 -17.00 -90.90 4.92
N SER A 168 -18.21 -91.24 5.41
CA SER A 168 -19.28 -90.25 5.57
C SER A 168 -18.93 -89.16 6.60
N VAL A 169 -18.24 -89.51 7.69
CA VAL A 169 -17.77 -88.57 8.71
C VAL A 169 -16.72 -87.63 8.12
N VAL A 170 -15.79 -88.13 7.31
CA VAL A 170 -14.78 -87.29 6.63
C VAL A 170 -15.45 -86.30 5.69
N LEU A 171 -16.42 -86.74 4.88
CA LEU A 171 -17.17 -85.87 3.99
C LEU A 171 -17.99 -84.82 4.75
N LEU A 172 -18.64 -85.22 5.85
CA LEU A 172 -19.45 -84.32 6.65
C LEU A 172 -18.57 -83.26 7.33
N ASN A 173 -17.43 -83.64 7.89
CA ASN A 173 -16.47 -82.70 8.48
C ASN A 173 -15.91 -81.71 7.44
N ALA A 174 -15.64 -82.18 6.22
CA ALA A 174 -15.23 -81.29 5.13
C ALA A 174 -16.34 -80.28 4.75
N SER A 175 -17.61 -80.70 4.79
CA SER A 175 -18.76 -79.81 4.56
C SER A 175 -18.94 -78.80 5.69
N ILE A 176 -18.80 -79.21 6.95
CA ILE A 176 -18.87 -78.33 8.12
C ILE A 176 -17.77 -77.26 8.03
N ALA A 177 -16.52 -77.67 7.80
CA ALA A 177 -15.40 -76.74 7.67
C ALA A 177 -15.53 -75.78 6.46
N ARG A 178 -16.33 -76.14 5.45
CA ARG A 178 -16.67 -75.22 4.35
C ARG A 178 -17.73 -74.21 4.79
N GLU A 179 -18.82 -74.67 5.39
CA GLU A 179 -19.89 -73.79 5.87
C GLU A 179 -19.39 -72.83 6.96
N GLU A 180 -18.54 -73.28 7.89
CA GLU A 180 -17.91 -72.42 8.90
C GLU A 180 -17.08 -71.29 8.27
N ARG A 181 -16.33 -71.60 7.20
CA ARG A 181 -15.58 -70.58 6.45
C ARG A 181 -16.51 -69.60 5.72
N GLU A 182 -17.61 -70.08 5.14
CA GLU A 182 -18.60 -69.21 4.49
C GLU A 182 -19.32 -68.31 5.50
N VAL A 183 -19.65 -68.81 6.69
CA VAL A 183 -20.22 -68.03 7.79
C VAL A 183 -19.25 -66.95 8.24
N MET A 184 -18.00 -67.30 8.52
CA MET A 184 -16.97 -66.33 8.94
C MET A 184 -16.73 -65.24 7.87
N ALA A 185 -16.72 -65.61 6.59
CA ALA A 185 -16.61 -64.64 5.51
C ALA A 185 -17.81 -63.68 5.47
N ARG A 186 -19.04 -64.19 5.65
CA ARG A 186 -20.25 -63.37 5.70
C ARG A 186 -20.27 -62.45 6.92
N GLU A 187 -19.85 -62.94 8.09
CA GLU A 187 -19.74 -62.14 9.32
C GLU A 187 -18.76 -60.97 9.14
N MET A 188 -17.56 -61.22 8.59
CA MET A 188 -16.62 -60.14 8.28
C MET A 188 -17.22 -59.12 7.29
N THR A 189 -17.92 -59.58 6.24
CA THR A 189 -18.55 -58.64 5.31
C THR A 189 -19.66 -57.81 5.97
N ALA A 190 -20.45 -58.42 6.85
CA ALA A 190 -21.50 -57.71 7.59
C ALA A 190 -20.91 -56.64 8.51
N GLU A 191 -19.81 -56.94 9.21
CA GLU A 191 -19.09 -55.98 10.06
C GLU A 191 -18.52 -54.80 9.24
N THR A 192 -17.91 -55.08 8.08
CA THR A 192 -17.41 -54.02 7.20
C THR A 192 -18.53 -53.12 6.66
N LEU A 193 -19.65 -53.70 6.22
CA LEU A 193 -20.82 -52.94 5.75
C LEU A 193 -21.44 -52.11 6.87
N GLN A 194 -21.48 -52.64 8.09
CA GLN A 194 -21.97 -51.92 9.26
C GLN A 194 -21.10 -50.68 9.54
N HIS A 195 -19.78 -50.81 9.51
CA HIS A 195 -18.87 -49.67 9.65
C HIS A 195 -19.02 -48.64 8.51
N ASP A 196 -19.24 -49.08 7.28
CA ASP A 196 -19.48 -48.19 6.14
C ASP A 196 -20.80 -47.42 6.30
N ILE A 197 -21.87 -48.08 6.77
CA ILE A 197 -23.15 -47.43 7.08
C ILE A 197 -22.97 -46.38 8.20
N GLU A 198 -22.26 -46.73 9.27
CA GLU A 198 -21.97 -45.79 10.36
C GLU A 198 -21.15 -44.59 9.90
N ARG A 199 -20.19 -44.80 9.00
CA ARG A 199 -19.41 -43.73 8.38
C ARG A 199 -20.30 -42.85 7.48
N ALA A 200 -21.16 -43.44 6.66
CA ALA A 200 -22.09 -42.72 5.80
C ALA A 200 -23.08 -41.88 6.63
N HIS A 201 -23.63 -42.41 7.72
CA HIS A 201 -24.50 -41.66 8.64
C HIS A 201 -23.78 -40.50 9.31
N ARG A 202 -22.53 -40.68 9.74
CA ARG A 202 -21.72 -39.57 10.28
C ARG A 202 -21.51 -38.48 9.24
N HIS A 203 -21.15 -38.84 8.00
CA HIS A 203 -21.00 -37.87 6.92
C HIS A 203 -22.31 -37.15 6.59
N MET A 204 -23.44 -37.87 6.54
CA MET A 204 -24.74 -37.28 6.28
C MET A 204 -25.14 -36.26 7.35
N ARG A 205 -24.85 -36.53 8.63
CA ARG A 205 -25.08 -35.56 9.71
C ARG A 205 -24.24 -34.31 9.53
N VAL A 206 -22.93 -34.46 9.29
CA VAL A 206 -22.04 -33.31 9.08
C VAL A 206 -22.52 -32.45 7.90
N VAL A 207 -22.91 -33.08 6.79
CA VAL A 207 -23.44 -32.34 5.62
C VAL A 207 -24.77 -31.66 5.93
N SER A 208 -25.65 -32.28 6.72
CA SER A 208 -26.92 -31.67 7.16
C SER A 208 -26.67 -30.44 8.03
N ASP A 209 -25.78 -30.56 9.03
CA ASP A 209 -25.44 -29.47 9.93
C ASP A 209 -24.76 -28.32 9.17
N ASP A 210 -23.88 -28.63 8.22
CA ASP A 210 -23.25 -27.63 7.34
C ASP A 210 -24.28 -26.95 6.42
N ALA A 211 -25.26 -27.68 5.89
CA ALA A 211 -26.32 -27.11 5.06
C ALA A 211 -27.26 -26.20 5.85
N GLU A 212 -27.60 -26.58 7.09
CA GLU A 212 -28.38 -25.75 8.00
C GLU A 212 -27.61 -24.48 8.38
N ARG A 213 -26.32 -24.62 8.70
CA ARG A 213 -25.44 -23.46 8.94
C ARG A 213 -25.46 -22.55 7.73
N LEU A 214 -25.16 -23.06 6.52
CA LEU A 214 -25.11 -22.28 5.28
C LEU A 214 -26.43 -21.60 4.91
N GLU A 215 -27.58 -22.16 5.29
CA GLU A 215 -28.88 -21.53 5.03
C GLU A 215 -29.21 -20.42 6.02
N GLN A 216 -28.90 -20.61 7.31
CA GLN A 216 -28.86 -19.49 8.24
C GLN A 216 -27.89 -18.43 7.72
N GLU A 217 -26.80 -18.92 7.11
CA GLU A 217 -25.73 -18.11 6.62
C GLU A 217 -26.28 -17.14 5.55
N ARG A 218 -26.86 -17.73 4.51
CA ARG A 218 -27.47 -16.97 3.42
C ARG A 218 -28.49 -15.93 3.89
N ARG A 219 -29.30 -16.23 4.92
CA ARG A 219 -30.36 -15.32 5.41
C ARG A 219 -29.81 -14.06 6.06
N GLU A 220 -28.81 -14.19 6.94
CA GLU A 220 -28.23 -13.03 7.61
C GLU A 220 -27.49 -12.13 6.60
N LEU A 221 -26.88 -12.73 5.56
CA LEU A 221 -26.28 -11.99 4.43
C LEU A 221 -27.32 -11.19 3.66
N GLU A 222 -28.47 -11.81 3.39
CA GLU A 222 -29.58 -11.17 2.68
C GLU A 222 -30.18 -10.02 3.48
N GLU A 223 -30.35 -10.19 4.79
CA GLU A 223 -30.81 -9.12 5.68
C GLU A 223 -29.80 -7.97 5.76
N SER A 224 -28.51 -8.28 5.94
CA SER A 224 -27.43 -7.30 5.99
C SER A 224 -27.37 -6.51 4.67
N ARG A 225 -27.41 -7.21 3.53
CA ARG A 225 -27.46 -6.60 2.20
C ARG A 225 -28.67 -5.69 2.02
N ALA A 226 -29.85 -6.12 2.45
CA ALA A 226 -31.06 -5.31 2.36
C ALA A 226 -30.96 -4.02 3.20
N ARG A 227 -30.41 -4.10 4.42
CA ARG A 227 -30.16 -2.93 5.28
C ARG A 227 -29.17 -1.97 4.64
N THR A 228 -28.01 -2.46 4.18
CA THR A 228 -26.99 -1.62 3.54
C THR A 228 -27.51 -0.97 2.26
N MET A 229 -28.34 -1.66 1.48
CA MET A 229 -28.95 -1.09 0.27
C MET A 229 -29.93 0.03 0.59
N ALA A 230 -30.78 -0.14 1.61
CA ALA A 230 -31.67 0.91 2.08
C ALA A 230 -30.91 2.13 2.63
N GLU A 231 -29.84 1.89 3.42
CA GLU A 231 -28.97 2.96 3.91
C GLU A 231 -28.30 3.73 2.76
N ALA A 232 -27.80 3.02 1.74
CA ALA A 232 -27.21 3.64 0.55
C ALA A 232 -28.21 4.49 -0.23
N GLU A 233 -29.45 4.02 -0.40
CA GLU A 233 -30.52 4.78 -1.06
C GLU A 233 -30.87 6.05 -0.28
N THR A 234 -30.96 5.96 1.05
CA THR A 234 -31.22 7.14 1.89
C THR A 234 -30.07 8.14 1.84
N ALA A 235 -28.82 7.68 1.88
CA ALA A 235 -27.63 8.51 1.79
C ALA A 235 -27.55 9.22 0.42
N GLU A 236 -27.84 8.52 -0.68
CA GLU A 236 -27.86 9.10 -2.02
C GLU A 236 -28.98 10.15 -2.17
N SER A 237 -30.15 9.91 -1.59
CA SER A 237 -31.25 10.88 -1.55
C SER A 237 -30.85 12.15 -0.78
N LEU A 238 -30.26 12.00 0.41
CA LEU A 238 -29.75 13.13 1.20
C LEU A 238 -28.65 13.90 0.47
N ARG A 239 -27.74 13.20 -0.22
CA ARG A 239 -26.68 13.81 -1.02
C ARG A 239 -27.24 14.65 -2.16
N ARG A 240 -28.26 14.15 -2.87
CA ARG A 240 -28.94 14.90 -3.95
C ARG A 240 -29.64 16.15 -3.41
N ALA A 241 -30.40 16.02 -2.34
CA ALA A 241 -31.07 17.16 -1.70
C ALA A 241 -30.08 18.22 -1.19
N ALA A 242 -28.94 17.80 -0.64
CA ALA A 242 -27.87 18.71 -0.24
C ALA A 242 -27.23 19.42 -1.45
N HIS A 243 -27.02 18.71 -2.55
CA HIS A 243 -26.48 19.28 -3.79
C HIS A 243 -27.41 20.34 -4.39
N GLU A 244 -28.70 20.06 -4.48
CA GLU A 244 -29.70 21.03 -4.95
C GLU A 244 -29.74 22.28 -4.07
N ARG A 245 -29.66 22.13 -2.73
CA ARG A 245 -29.59 23.26 -1.80
C ARG A 245 -28.32 24.10 -2.00
N ILE A 246 -27.17 23.46 -2.24
CA ILE A 246 -25.91 24.15 -2.52
C ILE A 246 -26.03 24.94 -3.82
N GLU A 247 -26.58 24.34 -4.88
CA GLU A 247 -26.75 25.00 -6.18
C GLU A 247 -27.67 26.22 -6.05
N GLN A 248 -28.83 26.06 -5.38
CA GLN A 248 -29.75 27.18 -5.10
C GLN A 248 -29.07 28.30 -4.31
N THR A 249 -28.33 27.95 -3.25
CA THR A 249 -27.64 28.94 -2.41
C THR A 249 -26.54 29.67 -3.20
N THR A 250 -25.82 28.94 -4.06
CA THR A 250 -24.76 29.51 -4.92
C THR A 250 -25.34 30.49 -5.92
N ASN A 251 -26.48 30.16 -6.54
CA ASN A 251 -27.19 31.04 -7.46
C ASN A 251 -27.71 32.31 -6.76
N VAL A 252 -28.30 32.17 -5.57
CA VAL A 252 -28.73 33.33 -4.76
C VAL A 252 -27.55 34.22 -4.40
N LEU A 253 -26.42 33.63 -3.99
CA LEU A 253 -25.22 34.37 -3.61
C LEU A 253 -24.59 35.09 -4.82
N ALA A 254 -24.59 34.47 -6.01
CA ALA A 254 -24.15 35.09 -7.24
C ALA A 254 -25.01 36.30 -7.62
N ASN A 255 -26.33 36.22 -7.48
CA ASN A 255 -27.23 37.34 -7.72
C ASN A 255 -26.99 38.48 -6.72
N ILE A 256 -26.89 38.18 -5.43
CA ILE A 256 -26.60 39.20 -4.39
C ILE A 256 -25.26 39.90 -4.66
N ARG A 257 -24.22 39.15 -5.07
CA ARG A 257 -22.92 39.74 -5.42
C ARG A 257 -23.03 40.68 -6.62
N ARG A 258 -23.75 40.26 -7.66
CA ARG A 258 -23.98 41.09 -8.86
C ARG A 258 -24.72 42.38 -8.49
N ASP A 259 -25.76 42.29 -7.67
CA ASP A 259 -26.51 43.46 -7.21
C ASP A 259 -25.62 44.39 -6.39
N ALA A 260 -24.81 43.85 -5.47
CA ALA A 260 -23.86 44.62 -4.68
C ALA A 260 -22.78 45.33 -5.55
N GLU A 261 -22.27 44.68 -6.59
CA GLU A 261 -21.35 45.28 -7.56
C GLU A 261 -22.01 46.43 -8.32
N THR A 262 -23.26 46.26 -8.75
CA THR A 262 -24.01 47.34 -9.44
C THR A 262 -24.25 48.55 -8.53
N GLU A 263 -24.68 48.32 -7.27
CA GLU A 263 -24.87 49.38 -6.28
C GLU A 263 -23.55 50.08 -5.94
N THR A 264 -22.45 49.33 -5.82
CA THR A 264 -21.12 49.91 -5.57
C THR A 264 -20.66 50.77 -6.75
N GLY A 265 -20.91 50.32 -7.99
CA GLY A 265 -20.64 51.09 -9.20
C GLY A 265 -21.43 52.39 -9.25
N LEU A 266 -22.72 52.36 -8.93
CA LEU A 266 -23.58 53.54 -8.85
C LEU A 266 -23.11 54.52 -7.77
N LEU A 267 -22.76 54.02 -6.58
CA LEU A 267 -22.24 54.83 -5.48
C LEU A 267 -20.93 55.54 -5.87
N ASN A 268 -20.01 54.81 -6.52
CA ASN A 268 -18.74 55.38 -6.97
C ASN A 268 -18.97 56.47 -8.02
N HIS A 269 -19.86 56.24 -8.99
CA HIS A 269 -20.22 57.25 -9.97
C HIS A 269 -20.82 58.51 -9.33
N GLN A 270 -21.73 58.36 -8.36
CA GLN A 270 -22.28 59.48 -7.62
C GLN A 270 -21.21 60.24 -6.80
N ARG A 271 -20.25 59.53 -6.21
CA ARG A 271 -19.12 60.14 -5.48
C ARG A 271 -18.22 60.95 -6.40
N GLU A 272 -17.91 60.43 -7.59
CA GLU A 272 -17.14 61.15 -8.61
C GLU A 272 -17.88 62.43 -9.05
N GLN A 273 -19.19 62.33 -9.35
CA GLN A 273 -20.00 63.49 -9.70
C GLN A 273 -20.03 64.54 -8.58
N ALA A 274 -20.19 64.10 -7.33
CA ALA A 274 -20.19 64.98 -6.17
C ALA A 274 -18.83 65.67 -5.97
N ALA A 275 -17.73 64.94 -6.12
CA ALA A 275 -16.37 65.50 -6.06
C ALA A 275 -16.13 66.54 -7.16
N ALA A 276 -16.52 66.23 -8.40
CA ALA A 276 -16.43 67.15 -9.53
C ALA A 276 -17.30 68.41 -9.35
N ALA A 277 -18.50 68.26 -8.77
CA ALA A 277 -19.36 69.40 -8.44
C ALA A 277 -18.78 70.25 -7.30
N ALA A 278 -18.20 69.62 -6.27
CA ALA A 278 -17.54 70.33 -5.17
C ALA A 278 -16.32 71.12 -5.66
N GLU A 279 -15.54 70.55 -6.58
CA GLU A 279 -14.39 71.23 -7.18
C GLU A 279 -14.81 72.43 -8.03
N ARG A 280 -15.80 72.24 -8.92
CA ARG A 280 -16.39 73.35 -9.69
C ARG A 280 -16.89 74.46 -8.76
N ARG A 281 -17.60 74.13 -7.68
CA ARG A 281 -18.06 75.11 -6.70
C ARG A 281 -16.91 75.87 -6.04
N ARG A 282 -15.81 75.19 -5.69
CA ARG A 282 -14.61 75.83 -5.10
C ARG A 282 -13.96 76.78 -6.10
N SER A 283 -13.75 76.36 -7.34
CA SER A 283 -13.21 77.19 -8.42
C SER A 283 -14.09 78.41 -8.67
N THR A 284 -15.40 78.24 -8.90
CA THR A 284 -16.32 79.35 -9.13
C THR A 284 -16.39 80.32 -7.93
N SER A 285 -16.31 79.81 -6.69
CA SER A 285 -16.25 80.66 -5.51
C SER A 285 -14.94 81.46 -5.40
N ALA A 286 -13.82 80.89 -5.85
CA ALA A 286 -12.54 81.60 -5.92
C ALA A 286 -12.56 82.68 -7.02
N ASP A 287 -13.11 82.37 -8.19
CA ASP A 287 -13.28 83.32 -9.30
C ASP A 287 -14.21 84.47 -8.89
N LEU A 288 -15.32 84.19 -8.21
CA LEU A 288 -16.23 85.20 -7.70
C LEU A 288 -15.51 86.15 -6.74
N ARG A 289 -14.73 85.61 -5.78
CA ARG A 289 -13.93 86.43 -4.86
C ARG A 289 -12.90 87.29 -5.59
N ARG A 290 -12.23 86.76 -6.62
CA ARG A 290 -11.30 87.54 -7.44
C ARG A 290 -12.02 88.70 -8.13
N LEU A 291 -13.16 88.43 -8.76
CA LEU A 291 -13.97 89.45 -9.44
C LEU A 291 -14.52 90.50 -8.47
N GLU A 292 -14.90 90.11 -7.26
CA GLU A 292 -15.32 91.05 -6.21
C GLU A 292 -14.18 92.00 -5.82
N ILE A 293 -12.96 91.48 -5.63
CA ILE A 293 -11.77 92.28 -5.34
C ILE A 293 -11.42 93.21 -6.52
N GLU A 294 -11.46 92.70 -7.76
CA GLU A 294 -11.24 93.52 -8.96
C GLU A 294 -12.27 94.65 -9.06
N ARG A 295 -13.54 94.37 -8.77
CA ARG A 295 -14.59 95.39 -8.74
C ARG A 295 -14.30 96.45 -7.68
N GLU A 296 -13.87 96.03 -6.49
CA GLU A 296 -13.55 96.93 -5.37
C GLU A 296 -12.33 97.83 -5.65
N ASP A 297 -11.38 97.39 -6.47
CA ASP A 297 -10.26 98.24 -6.97
C ASP A 297 -10.70 99.21 -8.09
N VAL A 298 -11.55 98.75 -9.01
CA VAL A 298 -11.94 99.54 -10.18
C VAL A 298 -12.95 100.64 -9.85
N GLU A 299 -13.89 100.39 -8.93
CA GLU A 299 -14.93 101.37 -8.53
C GLU A 299 -14.37 102.71 -8.01
N PRO A 300 -13.38 102.77 -7.09
CA PRO A 300 -12.79 104.03 -6.65
C PRO A 300 -12.00 104.72 -7.76
N ARG A 301 -11.33 103.97 -8.65
CA ARG A 301 -10.62 104.54 -9.81
C ARG A 301 -11.60 105.20 -10.78
N LEU A 302 -12.73 104.54 -11.06
CA LEU A 302 -13.80 105.09 -11.88
C LEU A 302 -14.39 106.35 -11.24
N SER A 303 -14.60 106.33 -9.92
CA SER A 303 -15.10 107.48 -9.16
C SER A 303 -14.13 108.66 -9.22
N ARG A 304 -12.82 108.41 -9.11
CA ARG A 304 -11.77 109.42 -9.26
C ARG A 304 -11.77 110.04 -10.67
N HIS A 305 -11.79 109.21 -11.70
CA HIS A 305 -11.82 109.69 -13.09
C HIS A 305 -13.10 110.47 -13.42
N ARG A 306 -14.24 110.11 -12.83
CA ARG A 306 -15.47 110.91 -12.94
C ARG A 306 -15.31 112.28 -12.31
N LEU A 307 -14.68 112.37 -11.13
CA LEU A 307 -14.42 113.65 -10.47
C LEU A 307 -13.48 114.52 -11.30
N GLU A 308 -12.35 113.95 -11.77
CA GLU A 308 -11.39 114.61 -12.67
C GLU A 308 -12.09 115.15 -13.94
N LEU A 309 -13.02 114.37 -14.52
CA LEU A 309 -13.79 114.80 -15.70
C LEU A 309 -14.69 116.00 -15.39
N THR A 310 -15.38 116.00 -14.25
CA THR A 310 -16.19 117.15 -13.82
C THR A 310 -15.35 118.40 -13.55
N GLU A 311 -14.19 118.25 -12.90
CA GLU A 311 -13.27 119.37 -12.65
C GLU A 311 -12.72 119.94 -13.96
N ALA A 312 -12.29 119.07 -14.88
CA ALA A 312 -11.84 119.48 -16.21
C ALA A 312 -12.95 120.18 -17.00
N GLY A 313 -14.20 119.68 -16.93
CA GLY A 313 -15.36 120.31 -17.55
C GLY A 313 -15.64 121.72 -17.00
N SER A 314 -15.59 121.89 -15.69
CA SER A 314 -15.71 123.21 -15.05
C SER A 314 -14.59 124.14 -15.49
N ARG A 315 -13.35 123.65 -15.56
CA ARG A 315 -12.19 124.44 -16.00
C ARG A 315 -12.31 124.86 -17.46
N ILE A 316 -12.82 124.00 -18.33
CA ILE A 316 -13.11 124.34 -19.74
C ILE A 316 -14.14 125.47 -19.80
N ASN A 317 -15.20 125.43 -19.00
CA ASN A 317 -16.20 126.50 -18.97
C ASN A 317 -15.59 127.83 -18.49
N GLU A 318 -14.81 127.83 -17.40
CA GLU A 318 -14.10 129.03 -16.91
C GLU A 318 -13.19 129.63 -17.99
N LEU A 319 -12.40 128.80 -18.67
CA LEU A 319 -11.52 129.25 -19.74
C LEU A 319 -12.30 129.79 -20.94
N THR A 320 -13.45 129.18 -21.26
CA THR A 320 -14.32 129.65 -22.35
C THR A 320 -14.91 131.03 -22.03
N ASP A 321 -15.37 131.23 -20.80
CA ASP A 321 -15.86 132.54 -20.35
C ASP A 321 -14.75 133.60 -20.37
N SER A 322 -13.54 133.23 -19.92
CA SER A 322 -12.38 134.13 -19.95
C SER A 322 -11.96 134.50 -21.38
N ILE A 323 -11.97 133.55 -22.32
CA ILE A 323 -11.72 133.82 -23.74
C ILE A 323 -12.77 134.80 -24.29
N ALA A 324 -14.05 134.57 -23.98
CA ALA A 324 -15.13 135.46 -24.42
C ALA A 324 -15.02 136.88 -23.84
N GLU A 325 -14.49 137.03 -22.62
CA GLU A 325 -14.19 138.33 -22.01
C GLU A 325 -13.00 139.01 -22.70
N ILE A 326 -11.93 138.28 -22.97
CA ILE A 326 -10.76 138.77 -23.71
C ILE A 326 -11.16 139.25 -25.12
N ASP A 327 -11.99 138.49 -25.84
CA ASP A 327 -12.46 138.86 -27.18
C ASP A 327 -13.28 140.16 -27.17
N ARG A 328 -14.12 140.37 -26.14
CA ARG A 328 -14.83 141.66 -25.97
C ARG A 328 -13.85 142.80 -25.72
N LEU A 329 -12.84 142.58 -24.88
CA LEU A 329 -11.82 143.58 -24.59
C LEU A 329 -11.03 143.94 -25.86
N ALA A 330 -10.62 142.94 -26.64
CA ALA A 330 -9.94 143.14 -27.92
C ALA A 330 -10.79 143.98 -28.89
N ALA A 331 -12.09 143.70 -29.00
CA ALA A 331 -13.00 144.49 -29.83
C ALA A 331 -13.10 145.96 -29.38
N THR A 332 -13.07 146.23 -28.06
CA THR A 332 -13.03 147.62 -27.56
C THR A 332 -11.72 148.33 -27.89
N VAL A 333 -10.58 147.64 -27.79
CA VAL A 333 -9.27 148.18 -28.16
C VAL A 333 -9.20 148.49 -29.65
N ASP A 334 -9.76 147.63 -30.52
CA ASP A 334 -9.83 147.88 -31.95
C ASP A 334 -10.69 149.10 -32.30
N GLN A 335 -11.80 149.34 -31.57
CA GLN A 335 -12.60 150.56 -31.72
C GLN A 335 -11.84 151.82 -31.30
N ASP A 336 -11.13 151.77 -30.17
CA ASP A 336 -10.32 152.90 -29.69
C ASP A 336 -9.19 153.22 -30.67
N LYS A 337 -8.53 152.20 -31.22
CA LYS A 337 -7.48 152.36 -32.23
C LYS A 337 -8.02 153.00 -33.52
N ALA A 338 -9.18 152.56 -34.01
CA ALA A 338 -9.82 153.18 -35.16
C ALA A 338 -10.15 154.66 -34.92
N ARG A 339 -10.58 155.02 -33.70
CA ARG A 339 -10.85 156.40 -33.32
C ARG A 339 -9.57 157.25 -33.28
N GLU A 340 -8.47 156.71 -32.78
CA GLU A 340 -7.17 157.39 -32.79
C GLU A 340 -6.63 157.60 -34.22
N ASP A 341 -6.76 156.59 -35.09
CA ASP A 341 -6.34 156.69 -36.50
C ASP A 341 -7.11 157.80 -37.23
N GLU A 342 -8.44 157.93 -37.02
CA GLU A 342 -9.23 159.04 -37.55
C GLU A 342 -8.75 160.41 -37.06
N LEU A 343 -8.38 160.51 -35.78
CA LEU A 343 -7.86 161.73 -35.16
C LEU A 343 -6.50 162.13 -35.77
N ILE A 344 -5.63 161.16 -36.02
CA ILE A 344 -4.31 161.36 -36.65
C ILE A 344 -4.48 161.88 -38.08
N VAL A 345 -5.39 161.30 -38.87
CA VAL A 345 -5.68 161.76 -40.24
C VAL A 345 -6.21 163.20 -40.23
N ALA A 346 -7.16 163.51 -39.35
CA ALA A 346 -7.71 164.87 -39.23
C ALA A 346 -6.62 165.90 -38.87
N THR A 347 -5.75 165.57 -37.91
CA THR A 347 -4.67 166.45 -37.45
C THR A 347 -3.61 166.69 -38.53
N THR A 348 -3.23 165.64 -39.25
CA THR A 348 -2.27 165.72 -40.37
C THR A 348 -2.78 166.64 -41.48
N SER A 349 -4.07 166.55 -41.84
CA SER A 349 -4.69 167.42 -42.86
C SER A 349 -4.74 168.90 -42.46
N SER A 350 -4.78 169.20 -41.16
CA SER A 350 -4.75 170.57 -40.62
C SER A 350 -3.33 171.15 -40.71
N LEU A 351 -2.32 170.33 -40.42
CA LEU A 351 -0.91 170.70 -40.52
C LEU A 351 -0.48 170.99 -41.97
N GLU A 352 -0.96 170.19 -42.94
CA GLU A 352 -0.67 170.41 -44.36
C GLU A 352 -1.25 171.74 -44.87
N ARG A 353 -2.46 172.11 -44.45
CA ARG A 353 -3.05 173.43 -44.76
C ARG A 353 -2.21 174.58 -44.19
N ALA A 354 -1.78 174.48 -42.93
CA ALA A 354 -0.94 175.50 -42.31
C ALA A 354 0.43 175.66 -43.00
N ARG A 355 1.00 174.57 -43.54
CA ARG A 355 2.24 174.63 -44.33
C ARG A 355 2.06 175.33 -45.67
N ALA A 356 0.95 175.07 -46.38
CA ALA A 356 0.65 175.74 -47.65
C ALA A 356 0.50 177.26 -47.49
N ASP A 357 -0.13 177.71 -46.41
CA ASP A 357 -0.26 179.14 -46.09
C ASP A 357 1.10 179.80 -45.79
N ALA A 358 2.02 179.08 -45.14
CA ALA A 358 3.37 179.55 -44.84
C ALA A 358 4.23 179.70 -46.11
N ASP A 359 4.12 178.76 -47.05
CA ASP A 359 4.86 178.81 -48.33
C ASP A 359 4.38 179.95 -49.24
N ALA A 360 3.09 180.33 -49.18
CA ALA A 360 2.56 181.49 -49.88
C ALA A 360 3.17 182.81 -49.37
N LEU A 361 3.28 182.97 -48.05
CA LEU A 361 3.90 184.14 -47.41
C LEU A 361 5.41 184.24 -47.72
N ALA A 362 6.11 183.10 -47.80
CA ALA A 362 7.53 183.05 -48.09
C ALA A 362 7.87 183.55 -49.51
N ASN A 363 7.01 183.28 -50.49
CA ASN A 363 7.19 183.73 -51.87
C ASN A 363 7.01 185.25 -52.04
N GLU A 364 6.12 185.87 -51.26
CA GLU A 364 5.92 187.34 -51.27
C GLU A 364 7.14 188.10 -50.68
N LEU A 365 7.80 187.48 -49.71
CA LEU A 365 9.00 188.00 -49.04
C LEU A 365 10.28 187.87 -49.91
N ALA A 366 10.31 186.89 -50.83
CA ALA A 366 11.42 186.65 -51.75
C ALA A 366 11.53 187.70 -52.88
N GLU A 367 10.42 188.31 -53.30
CA GLU A 367 10.41 189.32 -54.37
C GLU A 367 10.90 190.70 -53.87
N LEU A 368 10.57 191.07 -52.63
CA LEU A 368 11.06 192.30 -51.99
C LEU A 368 12.59 192.29 -51.78
N ASN A 369 13.15 191.14 -51.39
CA ASN A 369 14.60 191.00 -51.15
C ASN A 369 15.45 190.99 -52.42
N ARG A 370 14.89 190.56 -53.57
CA ARG A 370 15.59 190.53 -54.87
C ARG A 370 15.94 191.92 -55.41
N SER A 371 15.16 192.95 -55.09
CA SER A 371 15.47 194.34 -55.46
C SER A 371 16.60 194.96 -54.62
N ALA A 372 16.77 194.51 -53.38
CA ALA A 372 17.75 195.04 -52.42
C ALA A 372 19.14 194.36 -52.51
N ALA A 373 19.23 193.16 -53.08
CA ALA A 373 20.44 192.35 -53.16
C ALA A 373 21.39 192.72 -54.32
N SER A 374 20.87 193.20 -55.47
CA SER A 374 21.70 193.50 -56.65
C SER A 374 22.78 194.58 -56.43
N SER A 375 22.62 195.43 -55.42
CA SER A 375 23.61 196.46 -55.06
C SER A 375 24.70 195.97 -54.08
N ARG A 376 24.56 194.78 -53.47
CA ARG A 376 25.55 194.22 -52.50
C ARG A 376 26.44 193.13 -53.08
N ASP A 377 25.98 192.40 -54.10
CA ASP A 377 26.67 191.22 -54.65
C ASP A 377 27.97 191.50 -55.43
N ALA A 378 28.30 192.76 -55.74
CA ALA A 378 29.59 193.11 -56.32
C ALA A 378 30.79 192.94 -55.36
N ARG A 379 30.57 192.72 -54.06
CA ARG A 379 31.64 192.79 -53.03
C ARG A 379 32.13 191.43 -52.49
N ALA A 380 31.34 190.34 -52.54
CA ALA A 380 31.66 189.09 -51.83
C ALA A 380 32.30 187.98 -52.70
N ALA A 381 32.40 188.17 -54.01
CA ALA A 381 32.81 187.17 -55.01
C ALA A 381 34.27 186.64 -54.93
N ILE A 382 35.08 186.99 -53.91
CA ILE A 382 36.51 186.65 -53.88
C ILE A 382 36.89 185.59 -52.82
N GLU A 383 36.06 185.27 -51.81
CA GLU A 383 36.52 184.42 -50.68
C GLU A 383 36.23 182.90 -50.76
N VAL A 384 35.26 182.42 -51.55
CA VAL A 384 34.65 181.09 -51.30
C VAL A 384 35.26 179.90 -52.06
N GLN A 385 35.93 180.04 -53.22
CA GLN A 385 36.39 178.87 -54.01
C GLN A 385 37.51 178.02 -53.37
N ARG A 386 38.06 178.43 -52.22
CA ARG A 386 39.10 177.68 -51.48
C ARG A 386 38.62 176.34 -50.89
N ALA A 387 37.31 176.12 -50.73
CA ALA A 387 36.79 174.94 -50.00
C ALA A 387 36.64 173.66 -50.84
N GLU A 388 36.63 173.73 -52.17
CA GLU A 388 36.31 172.60 -53.07
C GLU A 388 37.40 171.49 -53.14
N ALA A 389 38.60 171.69 -52.61
CA ALA A 389 39.71 170.73 -52.73
C ALA A 389 39.65 169.53 -51.76
N MET A 390 38.85 169.57 -50.69
CA MET A 390 38.95 168.60 -49.58
C MET A 390 38.13 167.30 -49.79
N ALA A 391 37.28 167.22 -50.82
CA ALA A 391 36.26 166.18 -50.97
C ALA A 391 36.68 164.91 -51.77
N ARG A 392 37.93 164.76 -52.24
CA ARG A 392 38.29 163.69 -53.22
C ARG A 392 39.08 162.46 -52.73
N ILE A 393 39.53 162.38 -51.47
CA ILE A 393 40.46 161.30 -51.04
C ILE A 393 39.81 160.18 -50.20
N ASN A 394 38.76 160.44 -49.43
CA ASN A 394 38.23 159.43 -48.50
C ASN A 394 37.25 158.42 -49.11
N PHE A 395 36.92 158.59 -50.40
CA PHE A 395 36.03 157.75 -51.20
C PHE A 395 36.58 156.35 -51.57
N VAL A 396 37.82 155.96 -51.22
CA VAL A 396 38.43 154.67 -51.66
C VAL A 396 38.63 153.64 -50.54
N HIS A 397 38.73 154.07 -49.28
CA HIS A 397 38.73 153.13 -48.13
C HIS A 397 37.35 152.50 -47.88
N GLU A 398 36.34 153.15 -48.42
CA GLU A 398 34.93 152.78 -48.40
C GLU A 398 34.56 151.64 -49.37
N ASN A 399 35.50 150.89 -49.97
CA ASN A 399 35.11 149.82 -50.92
C ASN A 399 35.70 148.41 -50.70
N CYS A 400 36.86 148.20 -50.07
CA CYS A 400 37.33 146.82 -49.78
C CYS A 400 36.98 146.34 -48.36
N THR A 401 36.75 147.24 -47.42
CA THR A 401 36.28 146.91 -46.05
C THR A 401 34.75 146.97 -45.95
N ASN A 402 34.13 147.65 -46.92
CA ASN A 402 32.69 147.71 -47.12
C ASN A 402 32.14 146.58 -47.99
N GLU A 403 32.98 145.62 -48.36
CA GLU A 403 32.44 144.29 -48.62
C GLU A 403 33.03 143.27 -47.61
N LEU A 404 34.31 142.88 -47.60
CA LEU A 404 34.74 141.69 -46.82
C LEU A 404 36.26 141.64 -46.48
N ASN A 405 36.72 142.25 -45.40
CA ASN A 405 38.15 142.23 -45.01
C ASN A 405 38.45 141.38 -43.73
N GLN A 406 37.78 140.26 -43.44
CA GLN A 406 37.97 138.91 -44.03
C GLN A 406 37.22 138.66 -45.33
N SER A 407 37.87 137.94 -46.26
CA SER A 407 37.19 137.20 -47.32
C SER A 407 36.00 136.42 -46.75
N LEU A 408 34.95 136.35 -47.57
CA LEU A 408 33.72 135.55 -47.46
C LEU A 408 33.90 134.10 -46.92
N GLU A 409 35.11 133.57 -46.80
CA GLU A 409 35.41 132.15 -46.84
C GLU A 409 35.83 131.50 -45.51
N ASP A 410 36.27 132.25 -44.48
CA ASP A 410 37.00 131.64 -43.35
C ASP A 410 36.19 131.31 -42.08
N LEU A 411 34.93 131.74 -41.93
CA LEU A 411 34.13 131.42 -40.73
C LEU A 411 33.11 130.27 -40.93
N ALA A 412 32.99 129.76 -42.16
CA ALA A 412 31.97 128.76 -42.55
C ALA A 412 32.36 127.29 -42.28
N ARG A 413 33.35 126.99 -41.41
CA ARG A 413 33.83 125.62 -41.17
C ARG A 413 34.14 125.36 -39.69
N GLU A 414 33.31 124.56 -39.01
CA GLU A 414 33.68 123.41 -38.13
C GLU A 414 32.60 123.07 -37.08
N VAL A 415 31.86 121.99 -37.33
CA VAL A 415 31.08 121.19 -36.36
C VAL A 415 31.49 119.73 -36.59
N THR A 416 31.90 119.03 -35.54
CA THR A 416 32.43 117.65 -35.57
C THR A 416 31.43 116.63 -34.99
N LEU A 417 31.34 115.45 -35.64
CA LEU A 417 30.69 114.20 -35.17
C LEU A 417 31.77 113.12 -35.00
N GLU A 418 31.60 112.19 -34.05
CA GLU A 418 32.57 111.13 -33.72
C GLU A 418 32.62 109.97 -34.74
N PRO A 419 33.77 109.24 -34.86
CA PRO A 419 34.18 108.59 -36.10
C PRO A 419 34.33 107.05 -36.00
N GLU A 420 33.31 106.31 -35.54
CA GLU A 420 33.44 104.84 -35.43
C GLU A 420 32.13 104.03 -35.48
N PHE A 421 31.18 104.42 -36.34
CA PHE A 421 29.98 103.61 -36.61
C PHE A 421 29.93 103.17 -38.07
N ASP A 422 30.19 101.89 -38.32
CA ASP A 422 30.12 101.27 -39.64
C ASP A 422 28.89 100.34 -39.74
N LEU A 423 27.90 100.80 -40.51
CA LEU A 423 26.59 100.17 -40.66
C LEU A 423 26.64 98.85 -41.46
N GLU A 424 27.63 98.66 -42.33
CA GLU A 424 27.71 97.46 -43.18
C GLU A 424 28.30 96.26 -42.42
N THR A 425 29.30 96.49 -41.56
CA THR A 425 29.97 95.43 -40.80
C THR A 425 29.05 94.76 -39.76
N GLU A 426 28.15 95.52 -39.13
CA GLU A 426 27.18 94.97 -38.17
C GLU A 426 25.98 94.28 -38.83
N ARG A 427 25.64 94.64 -40.09
CA ARG A 427 24.61 93.91 -40.87
C ARG A 427 25.09 92.53 -41.31
N ALA A 428 26.34 92.40 -41.74
CA ALA A 428 26.93 91.11 -42.13
C ALA A 428 27.02 90.11 -40.96
N ARG A 429 27.26 90.62 -39.75
CA ARG A 429 27.25 89.82 -38.51
C ARG A 429 25.87 89.24 -38.18
N LEU A 430 24.81 89.98 -38.49
CA LEU A 430 23.43 89.59 -38.20
C LEU A 430 22.91 88.52 -39.18
N GLU A 431 23.39 88.53 -40.44
CA GLU A 431 23.09 87.47 -41.42
C GLU A 431 23.84 86.16 -41.13
N ASP A 432 25.13 86.17 -40.76
CA ASP A 432 25.88 84.94 -40.38
C ASP A 432 25.28 84.25 -39.14
N LEU A 433 24.77 85.02 -38.18
CA LEU A 433 24.07 84.50 -37.00
C LEU A 433 22.69 83.90 -37.33
N ARG A 434 21.99 84.40 -38.36
CA ARG A 434 20.71 83.85 -38.83
C ARG A 434 20.88 82.54 -39.60
N ASP A 435 21.88 82.47 -40.48
CA ASP A 435 22.20 81.25 -41.26
C ASP A 435 22.69 80.11 -40.36
N ARG A 436 23.39 80.44 -39.26
CA ARG A 436 23.75 79.46 -38.22
C ARG A 436 22.55 78.95 -37.42
N LEU A 437 21.51 79.76 -37.24
CA LEU A 437 20.30 79.38 -36.51
C LEU A 437 19.39 78.46 -37.35
N GLU A 438 19.29 78.68 -38.66
CA GLU A 438 18.49 77.83 -39.56
C GLU A 438 19.12 76.44 -39.83
N ASN A 439 20.45 76.32 -39.77
CA ASN A 439 21.16 75.04 -39.99
C ASN A 439 21.13 74.06 -38.79
N PHE A 440 20.62 74.46 -37.62
CA PHE A 440 20.53 73.57 -36.44
C PHE A 440 19.38 72.55 -36.50
N GLY A 441 18.45 72.69 -37.45
CA GLY A 441 17.29 71.80 -37.60
C GLY A 441 16.31 71.86 -36.43
N ALA A 442 15.18 71.15 -36.53
CA ALA A 442 14.18 71.12 -35.46
C ALA A 442 14.76 70.41 -34.22
N VAL A 443 15.03 71.19 -33.16
CA VAL A 443 15.48 70.70 -31.87
C VAL A 443 14.35 69.87 -31.24
N ASN A 444 14.59 68.57 -31.04
CA ASN A 444 13.62 67.68 -30.41
C ASN A 444 13.52 68.00 -28.90
N MET A 445 12.54 68.84 -28.55
CA MET A 445 12.29 69.26 -27.17
C MET A 445 11.86 68.11 -26.24
N MET A 446 11.47 66.95 -26.79
CA MET A 446 11.10 65.76 -26.01
C MET A 446 12.28 64.79 -25.77
N ALA A 447 13.44 65.03 -26.40
CA ALA A 447 14.58 64.11 -26.32
C ALA A 447 15.13 63.96 -24.88
N LEU A 448 15.00 64.99 -24.05
CA LEU A 448 15.44 64.94 -22.64
C LEU A 448 14.51 64.06 -21.78
N GLU A 449 13.20 64.12 -22.05
CA GLU A 449 12.18 63.30 -21.38
C GLU A 449 12.25 61.84 -21.86
N GLU A 450 12.39 61.62 -23.18
CA GLU A 450 12.56 60.28 -23.76
C GLU A 450 13.84 59.58 -23.27
N LEU A 451 14.94 60.33 -23.11
CA LEU A 451 16.18 59.79 -22.51
C LEU A 451 15.97 59.39 -21.05
N SER A 452 15.27 60.22 -20.27
CA SER A 452 14.95 59.92 -18.87
C SER A 452 14.06 58.68 -18.74
N GLU A 453 13.00 58.57 -19.55
CA GLU A 453 12.14 57.38 -19.56
C GLU A 453 12.89 56.13 -20.02
N ALA A 454 13.74 56.25 -21.04
CA ALA A 454 14.56 55.14 -21.52
C ALA A 454 15.60 54.69 -20.49
N ASP A 455 16.22 55.62 -19.75
CA ASP A 455 17.17 55.31 -18.68
C ASP A 455 16.47 54.65 -17.48
N GLU A 456 15.31 55.15 -17.05
CA GLU A 456 14.50 54.50 -16.01
C GLU A 456 14.09 53.07 -16.43
N ARG A 457 13.69 52.89 -17.69
CA ARG A 457 13.35 51.59 -18.26
C ARG A 457 14.56 50.65 -18.31
N LEU A 458 15.73 51.16 -18.70
CA LEU A 458 16.96 50.39 -18.77
C LEU A 458 17.40 49.94 -17.37
N ILE A 459 17.34 50.83 -16.37
CA ILE A 459 17.66 50.52 -14.98
C ILE A 459 16.71 49.44 -14.46
N PHE A 460 15.40 49.62 -14.63
CA PHE A 460 14.39 48.65 -14.20
C PHE A 460 14.60 47.26 -14.82
N LEU A 461 14.79 47.18 -16.14
CA LEU A 461 15.01 45.91 -16.84
C LEU A 461 16.34 45.26 -16.45
N THR A 462 17.38 46.07 -16.19
CA THR A 462 18.69 45.56 -15.75
C THR A 462 18.61 44.98 -14.34
N THR A 463 17.91 45.65 -13.42
CA THR A 463 17.65 45.13 -12.06
C THR A 463 16.85 43.84 -12.11
N GLN A 464 15.76 43.77 -12.89
CA GLN A 464 14.97 42.54 -13.03
C GLN A 464 15.79 41.38 -13.62
N ARG A 465 16.63 41.66 -14.62
CA ARG A 465 17.53 40.65 -15.21
C ARG A 465 18.51 40.12 -14.17
N GLU A 466 19.10 41.00 -13.37
CA GLU A 466 20.03 40.59 -12.30
C GLU A 466 19.33 39.74 -11.24
N ASP A 467 18.12 40.11 -10.82
CA ASP A 467 17.35 39.34 -9.85
C ASP A 467 16.97 37.96 -10.37
N ILE A 468 16.54 37.85 -11.63
CA ILE A 468 16.26 36.56 -12.28
C ILE A 468 17.54 35.73 -12.36
N THR A 469 18.66 36.32 -12.75
CA THR A 469 19.95 35.62 -12.88
C THR A 469 20.44 35.11 -11.51
N LYS A 470 20.30 35.91 -10.45
CA LYS A 470 20.57 35.50 -9.06
C LYS A 470 19.62 34.39 -8.61
N GLY A 471 18.34 34.47 -8.96
CA GLY A 471 17.35 33.45 -8.68
C GLY A 471 17.66 32.11 -9.35
N ILE A 472 18.09 32.12 -10.61
CA ILE A 472 18.55 30.92 -11.34
C ILE A 472 19.76 30.31 -10.63
N ALA A 473 20.79 31.11 -10.35
CA ALA A 473 22.00 30.62 -9.69
C ALA A 473 21.71 30.00 -8.30
N ALA A 474 20.85 30.65 -7.50
CA ALA A 474 20.43 30.13 -6.19
C ALA A 474 19.63 28.83 -6.32
N THR A 475 18.76 28.72 -7.33
CA THR A 475 17.97 27.51 -7.59
C THR A 475 18.86 26.35 -8.05
N GLU A 476 19.84 26.62 -8.91
CA GLU A 476 20.82 25.62 -9.36
C GLU A 476 21.75 25.15 -8.24
N GLU A 477 22.14 26.04 -7.32
CA GLU A 477 22.89 25.68 -6.13
C GLU A 477 22.06 24.80 -5.18
N ALA A 478 20.81 25.19 -4.90
CA ALA A 478 19.90 24.39 -4.11
C ALA A 478 19.66 23.01 -4.73
N LEU A 479 19.49 22.94 -6.06
CA LEU A 479 19.33 21.68 -6.78
C LEU A 479 20.58 20.80 -6.68
N ARG A 480 21.78 21.37 -6.81
CA ARG A 480 23.05 20.63 -6.65
C ARG A 480 23.18 20.05 -5.25
N GLU A 481 22.87 20.84 -4.22
CA GLU A 481 22.92 20.37 -2.83
C GLU A 481 21.88 19.28 -2.55
N ILE A 482 20.66 19.42 -3.08
CA ILE A 482 19.62 18.38 -3.00
C ILE A 482 20.08 17.11 -3.71
N LYS A 483 20.60 17.19 -4.94
CA LYS A 483 21.10 16.01 -5.68
C LYS A 483 22.24 15.33 -4.93
N ARG A 484 23.18 16.09 -4.37
CA ARG A 484 24.29 15.54 -3.57
C ARG A 484 23.78 14.78 -2.35
N ARG A 485 22.90 15.40 -1.54
CA ARG A 485 22.31 14.74 -0.35
C ARG A 485 21.44 13.54 -0.71
N SER A 486 20.71 13.62 -1.82
CA SER A 486 19.88 12.51 -2.31
C SER A 486 20.75 11.32 -2.73
N ARG A 487 21.85 11.54 -3.45
CA ARG A 487 22.81 10.48 -3.80
C ARG A 487 23.45 9.85 -2.57
N GLU A 488 23.89 10.67 -1.61
CA GLU A 488 24.45 10.16 -0.35
C GLU A 488 23.46 9.30 0.44
N ARG A 489 22.21 9.76 0.55
CA ARG A 489 21.13 9.01 1.23
C ARG A 489 20.73 7.75 0.48
N PHE A 490 20.63 7.82 -0.85
CA PHE A 490 20.32 6.67 -1.69
C PHE A 490 21.39 5.60 -1.56
N ARG A 491 22.67 5.97 -1.67
CA ARG A 491 23.80 5.04 -1.53
C ARG A 491 23.85 4.40 -0.14
N ASP A 492 23.72 5.20 0.93
CA ASP A 492 23.68 4.67 2.30
C ASP A 492 22.51 3.70 2.51
N ALA A 493 21.32 4.04 2.01
CA ALA A 493 20.15 3.17 2.08
C ALA A 493 20.35 1.90 1.25
N PHE A 494 20.83 2.02 0.01
CA PHE A 494 21.04 0.90 -0.90
C PHE A 494 22.06 -0.09 -0.33
N GLU A 495 23.21 0.38 0.15
CA GLU A 495 24.24 -0.47 0.76
C GLU A 495 23.72 -1.21 1.99
N LYS A 496 23.00 -0.51 2.89
CA LYS A 496 22.45 -1.11 4.10
C LYS A 496 21.32 -2.10 3.80
N ILE A 497 20.42 -1.77 2.87
CA ILE A 497 19.37 -2.70 2.45
C ILE A 497 20.00 -3.91 1.74
N ASN A 498 21.06 -3.74 0.95
CA ASN A 498 21.76 -4.84 0.29
C ASN A 498 22.43 -5.78 1.30
N GLN A 499 23.09 -5.22 2.33
CA GLN A 499 23.65 -6.01 3.43
C GLN A 499 22.57 -6.78 4.20
N ASN A 500 21.45 -6.11 4.52
CA ASN A 500 20.33 -6.75 5.21
C ASN A 500 19.69 -7.85 4.35
N PHE A 501 19.47 -7.58 3.06
CA PHE A 501 18.94 -8.54 2.10
C PHE A 501 19.86 -9.76 1.99
N THR A 502 21.16 -9.57 1.84
CA THR A 502 22.15 -10.65 1.75
C THR A 502 22.10 -11.54 3.01
N ALA A 503 22.08 -10.93 4.19
CA ALA A 503 22.03 -11.63 5.47
C ALA A 503 20.70 -12.41 5.65
N LEU A 504 19.57 -11.76 5.36
CA LEU A 504 18.24 -12.36 5.48
C LEU A 504 18.02 -13.47 4.45
N PHE A 505 18.53 -13.30 3.23
CA PHE A 505 18.46 -14.31 2.19
C PHE A 505 19.22 -15.57 2.65
N LEU A 506 20.44 -15.42 3.16
CA LEU A 506 21.22 -16.55 3.67
C LEU A 506 20.52 -17.27 4.83
N GLU A 507 19.90 -16.51 5.75
CA GLU A 507 19.19 -17.03 6.91
C GLU A 507 17.90 -17.78 6.54
N LEU A 508 17.11 -17.22 5.61
CA LEU A 508 15.84 -17.82 5.16
C LEU A 508 16.07 -19.06 4.28
N PHE A 509 17.01 -19.01 3.33
CA PHE A 509 17.35 -20.14 2.47
C PHE A 509 18.31 -21.15 3.12
N GLY A 510 18.94 -20.80 4.26
CA GLY A 510 19.89 -21.66 4.98
C GLY A 510 21.15 -22.00 4.17
N GLY A 511 21.50 -21.11 3.25
CA GLY A 511 22.53 -21.29 2.23
C GLY A 511 22.22 -20.45 0.97
N GLY A 512 23.20 -20.32 0.08
CA GLY A 512 23.06 -19.49 -1.12
C GLY A 512 23.51 -18.03 -0.93
N ARG A 513 23.31 -17.20 -1.95
CA ARG A 513 23.70 -15.77 -1.95
C ARG A 513 22.68 -14.96 -2.74
N GLY A 514 22.17 -13.89 -2.16
CA GLY A 514 21.35 -12.89 -2.85
C GLY A 514 22.03 -11.53 -2.75
N GLU A 515 22.10 -10.79 -3.85
CA GLU A 515 22.64 -9.44 -3.88
C GLU A 515 21.84 -8.54 -4.83
N MET A 516 21.78 -7.26 -4.49
CA MET A 516 21.24 -6.22 -5.37
C MET A 516 22.38 -5.53 -6.11
N SER A 517 22.19 -5.31 -7.41
CA SER A 517 23.10 -4.56 -8.27
C SER A 517 22.35 -3.41 -8.93
N LEU A 518 23.04 -2.30 -9.19
CA LEU A 518 22.49 -1.23 -10.02
C LEU A 518 22.69 -1.60 -11.49
N ILE A 519 21.69 -1.31 -12.32
CA ILE A 519 21.80 -1.44 -13.77
C ILE A 519 22.65 -0.25 -14.27
N ASP A 520 23.63 -0.53 -15.12
CA ASP A 520 24.55 0.48 -15.66
C ASP A 520 23.77 1.66 -16.29
N GLY A 521 23.99 2.85 -15.74
CA GLY A 521 23.38 4.11 -16.16
C GLY A 521 24.20 5.31 -15.66
N ASP A 522 24.10 6.45 -16.35
CA ASP A 522 24.92 7.65 -16.05
C ASP A 522 24.56 8.35 -14.71
N ASP A 523 23.38 8.07 -14.12
CA ASP A 523 22.96 8.60 -12.82
C ASP A 523 22.40 7.49 -11.91
N GLU A 524 23.06 7.29 -10.76
CA GLU A 524 22.67 6.31 -9.72
C GLU A 524 21.22 6.48 -9.23
N LEU A 525 20.65 7.69 -9.31
CA LEU A 525 19.27 7.96 -8.90
C LEU A 525 18.22 7.53 -9.95
N GLU A 526 18.64 7.40 -11.21
CA GLU A 526 17.76 7.00 -12.33
C GLU A 526 18.02 5.56 -12.79
N SER A 527 19.13 4.95 -12.36
CA SER A 527 19.43 3.54 -12.57
C SER A 527 18.38 2.62 -11.95
N GLY A 528 17.97 1.61 -12.70
CA GLY A 528 17.16 0.51 -12.17
C GLY A 528 17.95 -0.38 -11.21
N ILE A 529 17.25 -1.09 -10.33
CA ILE A 529 17.83 -2.07 -9.40
C ILE A 529 17.57 -3.47 -9.95
N ASP A 530 18.62 -4.24 -10.17
CA ASP A 530 18.53 -5.67 -10.48
C ASP A 530 18.77 -6.52 -9.24
N ILE A 531 17.99 -7.58 -9.09
CA ILE A 531 18.05 -8.49 -7.93
C ILE A 531 18.50 -9.85 -8.42
N ILE A 532 19.69 -10.22 -7.99
CA ILE A 532 20.35 -11.43 -8.42
C ILE A 532 20.42 -12.38 -7.22
N ALA A 533 19.93 -13.60 -7.41
CA ALA A 533 19.82 -14.57 -6.34
C ALA A 533 20.35 -15.94 -6.77
N GLN A 534 21.02 -16.60 -5.83
CA GLN A 534 21.57 -17.94 -5.96
C GLN A 534 21.04 -18.79 -4.79
N PRO A 535 19.91 -19.48 -4.98
CA PRO A 535 19.44 -20.48 -4.03
C PRO A 535 20.44 -21.65 -3.87
N PRO A 536 20.39 -22.40 -2.75
CA PRO A 536 21.30 -23.51 -2.51
C PRO A 536 21.24 -24.56 -3.63
N GLY A 537 22.39 -24.84 -4.25
CA GLY A 537 22.52 -25.83 -5.34
C GLY A 537 22.19 -25.31 -6.76
N LYS A 538 21.85 -24.02 -6.93
CA LYS A 538 21.59 -23.40 -8.24
C LYS A 538 22.65 -22.38 -8.64
N ARG A 539 22.64 -21.97 -9.92
CA ARG A 539 23.48 -20.89 -10.45
C ARG A 539 22.85 -19.53 -10.13
N LEU A 540 23.70 -18.50 -10.15
CA LEU A 540 23.31 -17.11 -9.97
C LEU A 540 22.40 -16.66 -11.13
N GLN A 541 21.18 -16.23 -10.82
CA GLN A 541 20.18 -15.85 -11.84
C GLN A 541 19.26 -14.74 -11.33
N ASN A 542 18.61 -14.04 -12.25
CA ASN A 542 17.65 -12.99 -11.92
C ASN A 542 16.45 -13.57 -11.14
N ILE A 543 15.97 -12.84 -10.12
CA ILE A 543 14.83 -13.25 -9.28
C ILE A 543 13.58 -13.64 -10.08
N LEU A 544 13.38 -13.06 -11.26
CA LEU A 544 12.24 -13.35 -12.14
C LEU A 544 12.29 -14.75 -12.78
N LEU A 545 13.47 -15.39 -12.81
CA LEU A 545 13.69 -16.72 -13.40
C LEU A 545 13.66 -17.85 -12.36
N LEU A 546 13.38 -17.55 -11.08
CA LEU A 546 13.29 -18.52 -10.00
C LEU A 546 11.93 -19.26 -9.97
N SER A 547 11.86 -20.38 -9.24
CA SER A 547 10.58 -21.08 -9.02
C SER A 547 9.62 -20.22 -8.17
N GLY A 548 8.31 -20.49 -8.21
CA GLY A 548 7.31 -19.68 -7.51
C GLY A 548 7.57 -19.51 -6.01
N GLY A 549 7.95 -20.59 -5.31
CA GLY A 549 8.30 -20.54 -3.88
C GLY A 549 9.64 -19.83 -3.61
N GLU A 550 10.65 -20.04 -4.46
CA GLU A 550 11.94 -19.35 -4.35
C GLU A 550 11.81 -17.84 -4.60
N LYS A 551 10.98 -17.45 -5.58
CA LYS A 551 10.68 -16.05 -5.88
C LYS A 551 9.96 -15.38 -4.71
N ALA A 552 8.97 -16.06 -4.12
CA ALA A 552 8.25 -15.54 -2.96
C ALA A 552 9.17 -15.35 -1.75
N MET A 553 10.03 -16.33 -1.46
CA MET A 553 10.95 -16.24 -0.33
C MET A 553 12.05 -15.19 -0.55
N ALA A 554 12.55 -15.03 -1.78
CA ALA A 554 13.50 -13.98 -2.13
C ALA A 554 12.86 -12.58 -2.05
N ALA A 555 11.62 -12.42 -2.49
CA ALA A 555 10.87 -11.17 -2.34
C ALA A 555 10.61 -10.84 -0.86
N LEU A 556 10.29 -11.86 -0.06
CA LEU A 556 10.09 -11.71 1.38
C LEU A 556 11.38 -11.29 2.10
N ALA A 557 12.52 -11.88 1.73
CA ALA A 557 13.83 -11.47 2.24
C ALA A 557 14.15 -10.00 1.92
N LEU A 558 13.80 -9.53 0.71
CA LEU A 558 13.98 -8.13 0.32
C LEU A 558 13.08 -7.20 1.12
N VAL A 559 11.79 -7.52 1.22
CA VAL A 559 10.80 -6.72 1.97
C VAL A 559 11.20 -6.62 3.43
N LEU A 560 11.59 -7.73 4.06
CA LEU A 560 12.09 -7.74 5.44
C LEU A 560 13.42 -6.98 5.58
N GLY A 561 14.29 -7.00 4.57
CA GLY A 561 15.54 -6.25 4.54
C GLY A 561 15.34 -4.73 4.48
N ILE A 562 14.32 -4.30 3.72
CA ILE A 562 13.87 -2.91 3.68
C ILE A 562 13.28 -2.52 5.04
N PHE A 563 12.40 -3.35 5.61
CA PHE A 563 11.83 -3.11 6.94
C PHE A 563 12.89 -3.07 8.04
N HIS A 564 13.97 -3.84 7.93
CA HIS A 564 15.06 -3.79 8.92
C HIS A 564 15.84 -2.46 8.86
N TYR A 565 15.99 -1.86 7.67
CA TYR A 565 16.64 -0.55 7.52
C TYR A 565 15.78 0.59 8.09
N ARG A 566 14.45 0.53 7.90
CA ARG A 566 13.50 1.46 8.52
C ARG A 566 12.34 0.70 9.17
N PRO A 567 12.43 0.39 10.49
CA PRO A 567 11.37 -0.35 11.17
C PRO A 567 10.09 0.47 11.17
N SER A 568 9.04 -0.10 10.59
CA SER A 568 7.69 0.44 10.69
C SER A 568 7.05 -0.01 12.01
N PRO A 569 6.15 0.79 12.62
CA PRO A 569 5.52 0.43 13.88
C PRO A 569 4.64 -0.82 13.77
N PHE A 570 4.04 -1.07 12.60
CA PHE A 570 3.31 -2.29 12.30
C PHE A 570 3.62 -2.79 10.87
N CYS A 571 3.48 -4.09 10.65
CA CYS A 571 3.64 -4.76 9.37
C CYS A 571 2.50 -5.76 9.18
N LEU A 572 1.75 -5.64 8.09
CA LEU A 572 0.67 -6.56 7.71
C LEU A 572 1.16 -7.46 6.58
N LEU A 573 1.11 -8.77 6.79
CA LEU A 573 1.47 -9.77 5.80
C LEU A 573 0.23 -10.62 5.50
N ASP A 574 -0.20 -10.63 4.24
CA ASP A 574 -1.40 -11.35 3.80
C ASP A 574 -1.02 -12.53 2.90
N GLU A 575 -1.30 -13.75 3.36
CA GLU A 575 -1.06 -15.04 2.68
C GLU A 575 0.35 -15.23 2.08
N VAL A 576 1.36 -14.57 2.66
CA VAL A 576 2.75 -14.58 2.17
C VAL A 576 3.40 -15.96 2.23
N ASP A 577 2.83 -16.89 3.00
CA ASP A 577 3.31 -18.26 3.22
C ASP A 577 2.63 -19.30 2.33
N ALA A 578 1.62 -18.93 1.53
CA ALA A 578 0.95 -19.83 0.58
C ALA A 578 1.88 -20.50 -0.46
N PRO A 579 2.91 -19.81 -1.02
CA PRO A 579 3.84 -20.44 -1.98
C PRO A 579 5.06 -21.12 -1.31
N LEU A 580 5.15 -21.15 0.02
CA LEU A 580 6.30 -21.69 0.76
C LEU A 580 6.06 -23.15 1.22
N ASP A 581 7.13 -23.95 1.26
CA ASP A 581 7.09 -25.31 1.80
C ASP A 581 7.25 -25.32 3.33
N GLU A 582 6.93 -26.45 3.99
CA GLU A 582 6.94 -26.55 5.46
C GLU A 582 8.30 -26.22 6.11
N ALA A 583 9.40 -26.45 5.39
CA ALA A 583 10.75 -26.17 5.86
C ALA A 583 11.05 -24.66 5.83
N ASN A 584 10.64 -23.96 4.77
CA ASN A 584 10.84 -22.52 4.62
C ASN A 584 9.86 -21.70 5.46
N ILE A 585 8.64 -22.19 5.68
CA ILE A 585 7.67 -21.58 6.60
C ILE A 585 8.25 -21.47 8.01
N GLY A 586 8.88 -22.53 8.52
CA GLY A 586 9.49 -22.49 9.86
C GLY A 586 10.63 -21.47 10.00
N ARG A 587 11.40 -21.23 8.93
CA ARG A 587 12.47 -20.22 8.93
C ARG A 587 11.91 -18.80 8.86
N PHE A 588 10.88 -18.62 8.05
CA PHE A 588 10.13 -17.37 7.98
C PHE A 588 9.51 -17.01 9.33
N THR A 589 8.78 -17.92 9.97
CA THR A 589 8.10 -17.66 11.25
C THR A 589 9.10 -17.32 12.36
N ASN A 590 10.22 -18.05 12.46
CA ASN A 590 11.29 -17.74 13.40
C ASN A 590 11.85 -16.32 13.20
N LYS A 591 12.00 -15.87 11.95
CA LYS A 591 12.48 -14.52 11.66
C LYS A 591 11.46 -13.46 12.04
N VAL A 592 10.18 -13.68 11.72
CA VAL A 592 9.08 -12.78 12.10
C VAL A 592 9.01 -12.64 13.63
N VAL A 593 9.19 -13.72 14.39
CA VAL A 593 9.27 -13.65 15.86
C VAL A 593 10.45 -12.82 16.33
N ALA A 594 11.65 -13.04 15.76
CA ALA A 594 12.83 -12.28 16.14
C ALA A 594 12.63 -10.77 15.89
N MET A 595 11.97 -10.42 14.78
CA MET A 595 11.65 -9.03 14.45
C MET A 595 10.46 -8.45 15.24
N SER A 596 9.59 -9.30 15.80
CA SER A 596 8.42 -8.90 16.60
C SER A 596 8.77 -8.16 17.90
N ALA A 597 10.04 -8.20 18.31
CA ALA A 597 10.53 -7.45 19.47
C ALA A 597 10.44 -5.93 19.26
N ASN A 598 10.61 -5.46 18.01
CA ASN A 598 10.68 -4.03 17.68
C ASN A 598 9.55 -3.54 16.77
N THR A 599 8.85 -4.45 16.09
CA THR A 599 7.76 -4.14 15.13
C THR A 599 6.57 -5.05 15.37
N GLN A 600 5.35 -4.51 15.34
CA GLN A 600 4.15 -5.32 15.46
C GLN A 600 3.83 -6.03 14.14
N PHE A 601 3.85 -7.36 14.12
CA PHE A 601 3.45 -8.14 12.94
C PHE A 601 2.00 -8.61 13.05
N ILE A 602 1.23 -8.39 12.00
CA ILE A 602 -0.11 -8.94 11.79
C ILE A 602 0.01 -9.85 10.57
N VAL A 603 -0.21 -11.14 10.73
CA VAL A 603 -0.08 -12.12 9.65
C VAL A 603 -1.45 -12.76 9.43
N ILE A 604 -1.96 -12.64 8.20
CA ILE A 604 -3.16 -13.32 7.73
C ILE A 604 -2.69 -14.58 7.00
N THR A 605 -3.09 -15.74 7.49
CA THR A 605 -2.62 -17.03 6.98
C THR A 605 -3.61 -18.14 7.34
N HIS A 606 -3.62 -19.21 6.54
CA HIS A 606 -4.28 -20.48 6.86
C HIS A 606 -3.27 -21.57 7.29
N ASN A 607 -1.98 -21.24 7.35
CA ASN A 607 -0.92 -22.18 7.67
C ASN A 607 -0.78 -22.42 9.18
N LYS A 608 -0.94 -23.69 9.60
CA LYS A 608 -0.92 -24.09 11.01
C LYS A 608 0.39 -23.74 11.71
N ARG A 609 1.55 -23.89 11.04
CA ARG A 609 2.87 -23.56 11.65
C ARG A 609 3.04 -22.06 11.88
N THR A 610 2.53 -21.24 10.97
CA THR A 610 2.54 -19.78 11.13
C THR A 610 1.63 -19.34 12.28
N MET A 611 0.47 -19.98 12.43
CA MET A 611 -0.46 -19.73 13.54
C MET A 611 0.13 -20.13 14.91
N GLU A 612 0.80 -21.27 15.01
CA GLU A 612 1.41 -21.78 16.26
C GLU A 612 2.45 -20.82 16.86
N THR A 613 3.02 -19.96 16.03
CA THR A 613 4.09 -19.04 16.41
C THR A 613 3.54 -17.70 16.95
N ALA A 614 2.24 -17.43 16.77
CA ALA A 614 1.62 -16.17 17.15
C ALA A 614 1.30 -16.09 18.65
N ARG A 615 1.51 -14.92 19.27
CA ARG A 615 1.12 -14.65 20.67
C ARG A 615 -0.39 -14.45 20.86
N ALA A 616 -1.06 -13.99 19.81
CA ALA A 616 -2.51 -13.83 19.79
C ALA A 616 -3.02 -14.22 18.40
N LEU A 617 -4.03 -15.07 18.36
CA LEU A 617 -4.77 -15.38 17.15
C LEU A 617 -6.09 -14.62 17.18
N TYR A 618 -6.37 -13.95 16.07
CA TYR A 618 -7.67 -13.35 15.81
C TYR A 618 -8.30 -14.16 14.69
N GLY A 619 -9.25 -15.02 15.07
CA GLY A 619 -10.08 -15.74 14.13
C GLY A 619 -11.22 -14.85 13.68
N VAL A 620 -11.46 -14.79 12.38
CA VAL A 620 -12.71 -14.22 11.85
C VAL A 620 -13.66 -15.40 11.68
N THR A 621 -14.71 -15.44 12.50
CA THR A 621 -15.78 -16.42 12.38
C THR A 621 -17.03 -15.73 11.88
N MET A 622 -17.91 -16.49 11.23
CA MET A 622 -19.25 -16.04 10.92
C MET A 622 -20.17 -16.85 11.85
N GLU A 623 -20.54 -16.26 12.99
CA GLU A 623 -21.56 -16.83 13.91
C GLU A 623 -22.95 -16.64 13.30
N GLU A 624 -23.16 -15.42 12.82
CA GLU A 624 -24.17 -15.03 11.87
C GLU A 624 -23.44 -14.63 10.59
N VAL A 625 -24.16 -14.50 9.49
CA VAL A 625 -23.53 -14.69 8.21
C VAL A 625 -23.69 -13.46 7.38
N GLY A 626 -22.58 -13.14 6.73
CA GLY A 626 -22.35 -11.79 6.28
C GLY A 626 -22.00 -10.88 7.45
N VAL A 627 -22.02 -11.40 8.68
CA VAL A 627 -21.53 -10.71 9.87
C VAL A 627 -20.27 -11.42 10.33
N SER A 628 -19.14 -11.01 9.74
CA SER A 628 -17.83 -11.42 10.21
C SER A 628 -17.61 -10.92 11.65
N LYS A 629 -17.59 -11.83 12.60
CA LYS A 629 -17.31 -11.57 14.01
C LYS A 629 -15.87 -11.96 14.32
N LEU A 630 -15.18 -11.05 15.00
CA LEU A 630 -13.80 -11.26 15.39
C LEU A 630 -13.76 -11.98 16.73
N VAL A 631 -13.14 -13.16 16.74
CA VAL A 631 -12.88 -13.96 17.94
C VAL A 631 -11.39 -13.92 18.22
N SER A 632 -11.00 -13.65 19.47
CA SER A 632 -9.60 -13.57 19.86
C SER A 632 -9.24 -14.69 20.83
N VAL A 633 -8.14 -15.38 20.56
CA VAL A 633 -7.49 -16.32 21.48
C VAL A 633 -6.09 -15.81 21.75
N LYS A 634 -5.73 -15.60 23.03
CA LYS A 634 -4.36 -15.27 23.42
C LYS A 634 -3.65 -16.55 23.85
N PHE A 635 -2.46 -16.77 23.31
CA PHE A 635 -1.56 -17.84 23.75
C PHE A 635 -0.62 -17.22 24.78
N GLU A 636 -0.53 -17.82 25.97
CA GLU A 636 0.43 -17.40 27.01
C GLU A 636 1.86 -17.79 26.65
#